data_AF-A0A3A4KAJ3-F1
#
_entry.id   AF-A0A3A4KAJ3-F1
#
_cell.length_a   1.000
_cell.length_b   1.000
_cell.length_c   1.000
_cell.angle_alpha   90.00
_cell.angle_beta   90.00
_cell.angle_gamma   90.00
#
_symmetry.space_group_name_H-M   'P 1'
#
loop_
_entity.id
_entity.type
_entity.pdbx_description
1 polymer ?
#
loop_
_entity_poly.entity_id
_entity_poly.type
_entity_poly.pdbx_seq_one_letter_code
_entity_poly.pdbx_strand_id
1 'polypeptide(L)'
;MKKWTVISAAAVLMFLLLFPAAWAGDKGLFVSPTTGVPVSSVWGVFVGISKYKQADLNLTYADQDAKALYDFFAAQFEGQVPADHFRLLTNEKATRRDILKVLAEVLNLAMDQDLVVLGLSMHGLWDQSGQNLYFVAHDTNPNELWDRGLSQADVMNMIAHSRARKIVILLDTCNSGGFGSSGTLLAMKNVNTADVNRLLSAIGRSQDGIAVITSSSAAERSQEGQKFCGGHGAFTCALLEGLKGGADTNRNGLMEVRELFDYVYRDVKQNTGGVQNPNIDGRYDSGLPLVAVARAAEPQAGKKVDVDLGGSPQDSATYVPPDTSDYDKLLEQSKAHAAEQKKAEEARKLYLAKLEEAWGKVVQITDTLKSVQGTKDKRITVVRKFLSEFPQDNPRQGEVEGLIQQIEGEREPEPATSPSNRTSSGKAGIEWVYSQPAKLYFAKTETTVAQYRACVNAGFCSSQGLTMPYWNGKNQPDWAKYCNWDKPGREDHPINCVDWNQATAFCKWSGGRLPSEAEWFLEASNKSSRQYPWGDQKVTCKYAIWGDGERTDGCGKDSTWPVCSKVVGNSVSGLCDMSGNVGELTSSWVDSLCVVVRGGSWSDDYPEFMRALLRSWRASTYRFYFYGFRCGRSFQTTKIEQQPEQELPAQMEPNKASAVWSDPNSGLTWQAMPPANGMQWEAAKSYCSNLTLGGYSDWRLPSISELRSLVRGCSATETGGSCKVTENCRSLSCCKDPCGGCSNKGGPGAGGHYWPSVLPKLPNVDEWWFWSSSSYEVYTDTAWGVGFGNGYVRGYNKGYEIFVRCVR
;
A
#
# COMPACT_ATOMS: atom_id res chain seq x y z
N MET A 1 57.17 24.62 -28.57
CA MET A 1 57.36 23.61 -27.50
C MET A 1 56.48 22.40 -27.80
N LYS A 2 57.13 21.23 -27.92
CA LYS A 2 56.66 19.82 -27.83
C LYS A 2 55.34 19.36 -28.49
N LYS A 3 55.50 18.51 -29.52
CA LYS A 3 54.62 17.41 -29.96
C LYS A 3 54.60 16.27 -28.92
N TRP A 4 53.48 15.56 -28.77
CA TRP A 4 53.35 14.10 -28.47
C TRP A 4 51.91 13.69 -28.87
N THR A 5 51.66 13.07 -30.03
CA THR A 5 51.64 11.63 -30.39
C THR A 5 50.71 10.71 -29.57
N VAL A 6 49.84 10.06 -30.34
CA VAL A 6 48.87 8.99 -30.05
C VAL A 6 49.46 7.83 -29.24
N ILE A 7 48.74 7.37 -28.20
CA ILE A 7 48.80 5.99 -27.68
C ILE A 7 47.37 5.47 -27.52
N SER A 8 47.18 4.25 -28.02
CA SER A 8 45.95 3.56 -28.40
C SER A 8 45.12 2.99 -27.25
N ALA A 9 43.82 2.87 -27.53
CA ALA A 9 42.72 2.29 -26.75
C ALA A 9 42.81 0.77 -26.45
N ALA A 10 44.01 0.17 -26.36
CA ALA A 10 44.17 -1.28 -26.24
C ALA A 10 44.52 -1.79 -24.82
N ALA A 11 44.77 -0.91 -23.83
CA ALA A 11 45.20 -1.33 -22.49
C ALA A 11 44.08 -1.42 -21.44
N VAL A 12 42.87 -0.92 -21.74
CA VAL A 12 41.72 -0.99 -20.81
C VAL A 12 40.85 -2.24 -21.07
N LEU A 13 41.00 -2.86 -22.25
CA LEU A 13 40.25 -4.07 -22.62
C LEU A 13 40.84 -5.40 -22.10
N MET A 14 42.00 -5.38 -21.43
CA MET A 14 42.68 -6.60 -20.97
C MET A 14 42.52 -6.90 -19.47
N PHE A 15 41.77 -6.09 -18.71
CA PHE A 15 41.52 -6.30 -17.29
C PHE A 15 40.13 -6.91 -16.97
N LEU A 16 39.31 -7.17 -18.01
CA LEU A 16 37.96 -7.74 -17.88
C LEU A 16 37.85 -9.22 -18.35
N LEU A 17 38.97 -9.92 -18.53
CA LEU A 17 38.99 -11.31 -19.03
C LEU A 17 39.57 -12.35 -18.05
N LEU A 18 39.66 -12.06 -16.74
CA LEU A 18 40.16 -13.02 -15.74
C LEU A 18 39.32 -13.16 -14.46
N PHE A 19 38.02 -12.83 -14.52
CA PHE A 19 37.07 -13.40 -13.59
C PHE A 19 36.04 -14.19 -14.39
N PRO A 20 35.94 -15.52 -14.18
CA PRO A 20 34.84 -16.28 -14.74
C PRO A 20 33.55 -15.62 -14.27
N ALA A 21 32.69 -15.31 -15.22
CA ALA A 21 31.29 -15.06 -14.99
C ALA A 21 30.68 -16.24 -14.22
N ALA A 22 30.70 -16.17 -12.89
CA ALA A 22 29.75 -16.87 -12.06
C ALA A 22 28.45 -16.03 -12.07
N TRP A 23 27.77 -16.03 -13.22
CA TRP A 23 26.37 -15.62 -13.30
C TRP A 23 25.54 -16.73 -12.67
N ALA A 24 25.30 -16.61 -11.36
CA ALA A 24 24.25 -17.30 -10.65
C ALA A 24 23.77 -16.36 -9.53
N GLY A 25 22.57 -15.79 -9.65
CA GLY A 25 22.04 -14.94 -8.58
C GLY A 25 20.72 -14.19 -8.80
N ASP A 26 20.20 -14.05 -10.03
CA ASP A 26 18.92 -13.34 -10.27
C ASP A 26 17.66 -14.17 -9.92
N LYS A 27 17.69 -14.87 -8.78
CA LYS A 27 16.48 -15.43 -8.15
C LYS A 27 16.56 -15.08 -6.66
N GLY A 28 15.71 -14.18 -6.20
CA GLY A 28 15.51 -13.98 -4.76
C GLY A 28 15.18 -15.32 -4.08
N LEU A 29 15.50 -15.45 -2.79
CA LEU A 29 15.26 -16.65 -1.97
C LEU A 29 13.83 -17.16 -2.13
N PHE A 30 12.86 -16.24 -2.19
CA PHE A 30 11.45 -16.53 -2.45
C PHE A 30 10.83 -15.46 -3.34
N VAL A 31 9.65 -15.75 -3.91
CA VAL A 31 8.76 -14.76 -4.51
C VAL A 31 7.41 -14.89 -3.81
N SER A 32 6.88 -13.79 -3.28
CA SER A 32 5.56 -13.80 -2.65
C SER A 32 4.48 -14.25 -3.67
N PRO A 33 3.72 -15.32 -3.38
CA PRO A 33 2.64 -15.77 -4.27
C PRO A 33 1.49 -14.77 -4.40
N THR A 34 1.31 -13.90 -3.40
CA THR A 34 0.27 -12.89 -3.32
C THR A 34 0.64 -11.58 -4.01
N THR A 35 1.90 -11.12 -3.88
CA THR A 35 2.33 -9.82 -4.41
C THR A 35 3.29 -9.90 -5.59
N GLY A 36 3.90 -11.06 -5.86
CA GLY A 36 4.91 -11.25 -6.90
C GLY A 36 6.26 -10.56 -6.60
N VAL A 37 6.41 -10.00 -5.40
CA VAL A 37 7.61 -9.28 -4.96
C VAL A 37 8.65 -10.29 -4.43
N PRO A 38 9.93 -10.24 -4.86
CA PRO A 38 10.95 -11.17 -4.42
C PRO A 38 11.44 -10.88 -3.00
N VAL A 39 11.69 -11.90 -2.19
CA VAL A 39 12.48 -11.81 -0.95
C VAL A 39 13.94 -12.05 -1.33
N SER A 40 14.78 -11.02 -1.23
CA SER A 40 16.16 -11.08 -1.73
C SER A 40 17.13 -11.66 -0.69
N SER A 41 16.89 -11.35 0.59
CA SER A 41 17.64 -11.84 1.73
C SER A 41 16.74 -11.99 2.96
N VAL A 42 17.21 -12.72 3.97
CA VAL A 42 16.55 -12.85 5.27
C VAL A 42 17.52 -12.46 6.37
N TRP A 43 17.03 -11.70 7.34
CA TRP A 43 17.72 -11.29 8.56
C TRP A 43 16.90 -11.71 9.79
N GLY A 44 17.56 -11.94 10.92
CA GLY A 44 16.83 -12.24 12.15
C GLY A 44 17.50 -11.78 13.43
N VAL A 45 16.69 -11.32 14.38
CA VAL A 45 17.10 -11.01 15.75
C VAL A 45 16.22 -11.78 16.71
N PHE A 46 16.83 -12.63 17.53
CA PHE A 46 16.15 -13.46 18.51
C PHE A 46 16.65 -13.10 19.90
N VAL A 47 15.74 -12.75 20.80
CA VAL A 47 16.05 -12.35 22.18
C VAL A 47 15.21 -13.15 23.14
N GLY A 48 15.86 -13.84 24.08
CA GLY A 48 15.20 -14.71 25.06
C GLY A 48 15.77 -14.54 26.46
N ILE A 49 14.95 -14.18 27.44
CA ILE A 49 15.44 -13.86 28.79
C ILE A 49 14.70 -14.69 29.84
N SER A 50 15.39 -15.71 30.34
CA SER A 50 14.95 -16.52 31.48
C SER A 50 15.58 -16.07 32.79
N LYS A 51 16.82 -15.57 32.74
CA LYS A 51 17.56 -15.08 33.91
C LYS A 51 17.68 -13.57 33.85
N TYR A 52 16.96 -12.90 34.75
CA TYR A 52 17.03 -11.46 34.96
C TYR A 52 17.97 -11.14 36.11
N LYS A 53 18.45 -9.90 36.17
CA LYS A 53 19.24 -9.42 37.31
C LYS A 53 18.45 -9.48 38.63
N GLN A 54 17.13 -9.39 38.55
CA GLN A 54 16.23 -9.56 39.68
C GLN A 54 15.54 -10.92 39.57
N ALA A 55 15.79 -11.80 40.54
CA ALA A 55 15.45 -13.22 40.44
C ALA A 55 13.94 -13.50 40.47
N ASP A 56 13.15 -12.55 40.97
CA ASP A 56 11.68 -12.55 40.99
C ASP A 56 11.05 -12.42 39.59
N LEU A 57 11.81 -11.93 38.61
CA LEU A 57 11.41 -11.86 37.20
C LEU A 57 11.81 -13.11 36.39
N ASN A 58 12.47 -14.11 36.99
CA ASN A 58 12.98 -15.24 36.23
C ASN A 58 11.86 -16.06 35.57
N LEU A 59 12.09 -16.41 34.30
CA LEU A 59 11.26 -17.33 33.50
C LEU A 59 11.98 -18.68 33.35
N THR A 60 11.27 -19.70 32.86
CA THR A 60 11.84 -21.05 32.77
C THR A 60 12.43 -21.36 31.40
N TYR A 61 11.75 -20.98 30.30
CA TYR A 61 12.11 -21.44 28.95
C TYR A 61 12.34 -20.33 27.91
N ALA A 62 12.20 -19.05 28.28
CA ALA A 62 12.27 -17.94 27.32
C ALA A 62 13.59 -17.84 26.54
N ASP A 63 14.73 -18.15 27.18
CA ASP A 63 16.04 -18.26 26.52
C ASP A 63 16.13 -19.46 25.57
N GLN A 64 15.55 -20.60 25.95
CA GLN A 64 15.48 -21.80 25.11
C GLN A 64 14.57 -21.58 23.90
N ASP A 65 13.46 -20.87 24.08
CA ASP A 65 12.51 -20.50 23.02
C ASP A 65 13.18 -19.65 21.94
N ALA A 66 13.85 -18.56 22.34
CA ALA A 66 14.59 -17.71 21.40
C ALA A 66 15.73 -18.46 20.71
N LYS A 67 16.45 -19.32 21.44
CA LYS A 67 17.51 -20.15 20.86
C LYS A 67 16.96 -21.12 19.82
N ALA A 68 15.83 -21.78 20.09
CA ALA A 68 15.25 -22.75 19.17
C ALA A 68 14.78 -22.09 17.87
N LEU A 69 14.19 -20.88 17.94
CA LEU A 69 13.86 -20.10 16.76
C LEU A 69 15.11 -19.66 15.98
N TYR A 70 16.15 -19.18 16.68
CA TYR A 70 17.43 -18.84 16.07
C TYR A 70 18.05 -20.04 15.34
N ASP A 71 18.17 -21.19 16.02
CA ASP A 71 18.75 -22.41 15.45
C ASP A 71 17.97 -22.84 14.20
N PHE A 72 16.64 -22.76 14.24
CA PHE A 72 15.79 -23.08 13.10
C PHE A 72 16.06 -22.17 11.89
N PHE A 73 15.98 -20.84 12.08
CA PHE A 73 16.20 -19.90 10.98
C PHE A 73 17.64 -19.93 10.46
N ALA A 74 18.63 -20.03 11.34
CA ALA A 74 20.03 -20.14 10.94
C ALA A 74 20.29 -21.41 10.12
N ALA A 75 19.76 -22.57 10.53
CA ALA A 75 19.89 -23.81 9.78
C ALA A 75 19.15 -23.76 8.44
N GLN A 76 17.94 -23.20 8.41
CA GLN A 76 17.11 -23.12 7.22
C GLN A 76 17.77 -22.32 6.08
N PHE A 77 18.56 -21.31 6.43
CA PHE A 77 19.24 -20.42 5.49
C PHE A 77 20.75 -20.62 5.44
N GLU A 78 21.26 -21.72 6.00
CA GLU A 78 22.68 -22.06 5.96
C GLU A 78 23.18 -22.14 4.51
N GLY A 79 24.26 -21.43 4.20
CA GLY A 79 24.83 -21.34 2.85
C GLY A 79 24.02 -20.50 1.85
N GLN A 80 22.81 -20.04 2.21
CA GLN A 80 21.98 -19.15 1.38
C GLN A 80 22.16 -17.68 1.76
N VAL A 81 22.41 -17.40 3.04
CA VAL A 81 22.75 -16.06 3.54
C VAL A 81 23.98 -16.12 4.44
N PRO A 82 24.73 -15.00 4.61
CA PRO A 82 25.81 -14.91 5.58
C PRO A 82 25.37 -15.32 7.01
N ALA A 83 26.24 -16.04 7.72
CA ALA A 83 25.94 -16.52 9.07
C ALA A 83 25.65 -15.37 10.06
N ASP A 84 26.18 -14.19 9.79
CA ASP A 84 25.93 -12.96 10.54
C ASP A 84 24.65 -12.23 10.08
N HIS A 85 23.72 -12.87 9.39
CA HIS A 85 22.36 -12.32 9.23
C HIS A 85 21.45 -12.60 10.43
N PHE A 86 21.79 -13.60 11.25
CA PHE A 86 21.02 -13.98 12.43
C PHE A 86 21.76 -13.61 13.71
N ARG A 87 21.04 -13.06 14.70
CA ARG A 87 21.58 -12.64 15.99
C ARG A 87 20.78 -13.27 17.11
N LEU A 88 21.48 -13.78 18.14
CA LEU A 88 20.87 -14.34 19.34
C LEU A 88 21.41 -13.62 20.58
N LEU A 89 20.51 -13.11 21.41
CA LEU A 89 20.82 -12.57 22.73
C LEU A 89 20.02 -13.31 23.79
N THR A 90 20.70 -13.94 24.74
CA THR A 90 20.04 -14.62 25.85
C THR A 90 20.54 -14.14 27.20
N ASN A 91 19.64 -14.13 28.19
CA ASN A 91 19.96 -13.91 29.60
C ASN A 91 20.89 -12.70 29.82
N GLU A 92 22.05 -12.90 30.46
CA GLU A 92 22.99 -11.84 30.83
C GLU A 92 23.52 -11.02 29.64
N LYS A 93 23.46 -11.58 28.42
CA LYS A 93 23.86 -10.89 27.18
C LYS A 93 22.74 -10.01 26.61
N ALA A 94 21.49 -10.24 27.00
CA ALA A 94 20.32 -9.49 26.55
C ALA A 94 20.11 -8.22 27.39
N THR A 95 21.14 -7.38 27.48
CA THR A 95 21.03 -6.06 28.10
C THR A 95 20.29 -5.09 27.18
N ARG A 96 19.70 -4.01 27.73
CA ARG A 96 19.04 -2.97 26.92
C ARG A 96 19.96 -2.45 25.81
N ARG A 97 21.22 -2.19 26.17
CA ARG A 97 22.25 -1.68 25.24
C ARG A 97 22.50 -2.66 24.11
N ASP A 98 22.69 -3.94 24.43
CA ASP A 98 23.05 -4.96 23.44
C ASP A 98 21.87 -5.30 22.52
N ILE A 99 20.64 -5.32 23.05
CA ILE A 99 19.42 -5.48 22.24
C ILE A 99 19.29 -4.32 21.24
N LEU A 100 19.42 -3.07 21.69
CA LEU A 100 19.36 -1.89 20.80
C LEU A 100 20.49 -1.92 19.75
N LYS A 101 21.70 -2.30 20.13
CA LYS A 101 22.82 -2.42 19.20
C LYS A 101 22.52 -3.42 18.08
N VAL A 102 22.08 -4.63 18.45
CA VAL A 102 21.79 -5.70 17.49
C VAL A 102 20.60 -5.34 16.58
N LEU A 103 19.54 -4.76 17.13
CA LEU A 103 18.42 -4.27 16.34
C LEU A 103 18.87 -3.19 15.34
N ALA A 104 19.76 -2.28 15.75
CA ALA A 104 20.26 -1.21 14.89
C ALA A 104 21.13 -1.78 13.76
N GLU A 105 22.01 -2.74 14.05
CA GLU A 105 22.83 -3.40 13.04
C GLU A 105 21.96 -4.04 11.95
N VAL A 106 20.99 -4.87 12.36
CA VAL A 106 20.11 -5.57 11.41
C VAL A 106 19.20 -4.60 10.66
N LEU A 107 18.50 -3.70 11.35
CA LEU A 107 17.54 -2.80 10.71
C LEU A 107 18.17 -1.74 9.81
N ASN A 108 19.46 -1.39 10.00
CA ASN A 108 20.18 -0.48 9.12
C ASN A 108 20.77 -1.18 7.87
N LEU A 109 21.07 -2.47 7.98
CA LEU A 109 21.61 -3.26 6.86
C LEU A 109 20.51 -3.84 5.96
N ALA A 110 19.37 -4.20 6.54
CA ALA A 110 18.24 -4.76 5.80
C ALA A 110 17.61 -3.76 4.82
N MET A 111 17.41 -4.21 3.58
CA MET A 111 16.84 -3.42 2.49
C MET A 111 15.33 -3.70 2.32
N ASP A 112 14.66 -2.94 1.45
CA ASP A 112 13.21 -3.01 1.23
C ASP A 112 12.74 -4.38 0.69
N GLN A 113 13.61 -5.10 -0.02
CA GLN A 113 13.35 -6.43 -0.53
C GLN A 113 13.69 -7.57 0.45
N ASP A 114 14.32 -7.26 1.58
CA ASP A 114 14.71 -8.26 2.57
C ASP A 114 13.59 -8.53 3.57
N LEU A 115 13.54 -9.76 4.08
CA LEU A 115 12.70 -10.14 5.21
C LEU A 115 13.49 -9.98 6.52
N VAL A 116 12.92 -9.30 7.51
CA VAL A 116 13.47 -9.23 8.87
C VAL A 116 12.53 -9.96 9.82
N VAL A 117 13.05 -10.94 10.56
CA VAL A 117 12.31 -11.67 11.59
C VAL A 117 12.81 -11.27 12.98
N LEU A 118 11.92 -10.76 13.83
CA LEU A 118 12.24 -10.37 15.21
C LEU A 118 11.52 -11.32 16.17
N GLY A 119 12.24 -12.24 16.82
CA GLY A 119 11.69 -13.13 17.85
C GLY A 119 12.02 -12.65 19.25
N LEU A 120 11.01 -12.28 20.03
CA LEU A 120 11.19 -11.70 21.37
C LEU A 120 10.43 -12.53 22.42
N SER A 121 11.17 -13.25 23.25
CA SER A 121 10.67 -14.06 24.37
C SER A 121 11.15 -13.46 25.70
N MET A 122 10.34 -12.58 26.30
CA MET A 122 10.71 -11.83 27.50
C MET A 122 9.50 -11.22 28.23
N HIS A 123 9.71 -10.61 29.38
CA HIS A 123 8.65 -9.86 30.06
C HIS A 123 8.33 -8.54 29.37
N GLY A 124 7.04 -8.18 29.39
CA GLY A 124 6.56 -6.83 29.07
C GLY A 124 5.97 -6.21 30.33
N LEU A 125 6.43 -5.00 30.69
CA LEU A 125 5.91 -4.23 31.83
C LEU A 125 5.41 -2.88 31.36
N TRP A 126 4.33 -2.43 31.97
CA TRP A 126 3.75 -1.12 31.71
C TRP A 126 4.32 -0.10 32.70
N ASP A 127 4.56 1.12 32.24
CA ASP A 127 4.94 2.23 33.10
C ASP A 127 3.80 2.65 34.03
N GLN A 128 4.10 3.37 35.12
CA GLN A 128 3.11 3.82 36.11
C GLN A 128 1.88 4.54 35.51
N SER A 129 2.03 5.14 34.32
CA SER A 129 0.95 5.83 33.62
C SER A 129 -0.01 4.89 32.87
N GLY A 130 0.39 3.64 32.62
CA GLY A 130 -0.33 2.67 31.81
C GLY A 130 -0.34 3.01 30.31
N GLN A 131 0.51 3.94 29.87
CA GLN A 131 0.53 4.43 28.49
C GLN A 131 1.68 3.83 27.67
N ASN A 132 2.74 3.36 28.33
CA ASN A 132 3.94 2.87 27.67
C ASN A 132 4.27 1.44 28.09
N LEU A 133 4.36 0.55 27.12
CA LEU A 133 4.92 -0.78 27.28
C LEU A 133 6.45 -0.72 27.17
N TYR A 134 7.09 -1.43 28.09
CA TYR A 134 8.53 -1.67 28.12
C TYR A 134 8.79 -3.17 28.04
N PHE A 135 9.60 -3.56 27.08
CA PHE A 135 10.22 -4.88 27.06
C PHE A 135 11.34 -4.90 28.10
N VAL A 136 11.28 -5.86 29.01
CA VAL A 136 12.20 -5.98 30.13
C VAL A 136 13.46 -6.69 29.64
N ALA A 137 14.57 -5.96 29.58
CA ALA A 137 15.89 -6.52 29.33
C ALA A 137 16.49 -7.12 30.62
N HIS A 138 17.57 -7.87 30.50
CA HIS A 138 18.23 -8.52 31.65
C HIS A 138 18.61 -7.54 32.76
N ASP A 139 19.07 -6.34 32.38
CA ASP A 139 19.54 -5.29 33.27
C ASP A 139 18.47 -4.23 33.62
N THR A 140 17.22 -4.44 33.18
CA THR A 140 16.11 -3.54 33.50
C THR A 140 15.77 -3.59 34.99
N ASN A 141 15.62 -2.40 35.59
CA ASN A 141 15.03 -2.25 36.91
C ASN A 141 13.50 -2.07 36.74
N PRO A 142 12.65 -3.00 37.16
CA PRO A 142 11.19 -2.91 37.00
C PRO A 142 10.56 -1.79 37.84
N ASN A 143 11.27 -1.26 38.84
CA ASN A 143 10.83 -0.08 39.58
C ASN A 143 11.17 1.23 38.84
N GLU A 144 12.03 1.19 37.83
CA GLU A 144 12.55 2.33 37.07
C GLU A 144 12.62 1.98 35.56
N LEU A 145 11.47 1.60 34.99
CA LEU A 145 11.38 1.15 33.59
C LEU A 145 11.93 2.18 32.58
N TRP A 146 11.84 3.46 32.88
CA TRP A 146 12.28 4.55 31.99
C TRP A 146 13.81 4.64 31.82
N ASP A 147 14.61 4.12 32.78
CA ASP A 147 16.07 4.18 32.72
C ASP A 147 16.65 3.06 31.84
N ARG A 148 16.26 1.82 32.16
CA ARG A 148 16.83 0.61 31.54
C ARG A 148 15.83 -0.36 30.92
N GLY A 149 14.56 -0.01 30.80
CA GLY A 149 13.62 -0.75 29.97
C GLY A 149 13.78 -0.40 28.48
N LEU A 150 13.49 -1.36 27.60
CA LEU A 150 13.37 -1.11 26.16
C LEU A 150 11.94 -0.66 25.87
N SER A 151 11.73 0.63 25.58
CA SER A 151 10.37 1.12 25.34
C SER A 151 9.84 0.66 23.98
N GLN A 152 8.51 0.53 23.86
CA GLN A 152 7.84 0.33 22.57
C GLN A 152 8.26 1.37 21.52
N ALA A 153 8.50 2.62 21.95
CA ALA A 153 8.85 3.73 21.09
C ALA A 153 10.26 3.59 20.54
N ASP A 154 11.19 3.03 21.32
CA ASP A 154 12.54 2.73 20.86
C ASP A 154 12.48 1.77 19.66
N VAL A 155 11.74 0.67 19.79
CA VAL A 155 11.57 -0.34 18.73
C VAL A 155 10.86 0.27 17.52
N MET A 156 9.75 0.99 17.72
CA MET A 156 9.03 1.65 16.62
C MET A 156 9.87 2.68 15.89
N ASN A 157 10.66 3.49 16.60
CA ASN A 157 11.54 4.48 16.00
C ASN A 157 12.60 3.79 15.14
N MET A 158 13.21 2.70 15.62
CA MET A 158 14.21 1.97 14.84
C MET A 158 13.60 1.36 13.58
N ILE A 159 12.41 0.76 13.69
CA ILE A 159 11.65 0.22 12.56
C ILE A 159 11.31 1.33 11.55
N ALA A 160 10.84 2.49 12.01
CA ALA A 160 10.45 3.60 11.15
C ALA A 160 11.64 4.21 10.37
N HIS A 161 12.85 4.13 10.91
CA HIS A 161 14.08 4.58 10.23
C HIS A 161 14.72 3.49 9.36
N SER A 162 14.25 2.25 9.45
CA SER A 162 14.73 1.14 8.62
C SER A 162 14.24 1.26 7.17
N ARG A 163 15.05 0.73 6.24
CA ARG A 163 14.64 0.51 4.85
C ARG A 163 13.82 -0.77 4.68
N ALA A 164 13.85 -1.69 5.63
CA ALA A 164 13.11 -2.94 5.58
C ALA A 164 11.59 -2.67 5.50
N ARG A 165 10.94 -3.31 4.53
CA ARG A 165 9.49 -3.24 4.28
C ARG A 165 8.79 -4.59 4.45
N LYS A 166 9.49 -5.60 4.97
CA LYS A 166 8.94 -6.94 5.25
C LYS A 166 9.47 -7.36 6.62
N ILE A 167 8.74 -7.01 7.69
CA ILE A 167 9.17 -7.26 9.06
C ILE A 167 8.13 -8.11 9.76
N VAL A 168 8.55 -9.25 10.29
CA VAL A 168 7.69 -10.17 11.04
C VAL A 168 8.19 -10.23 12.47
N ILE A 169 7.35 -9.80 13.41
CA ILE A 169 7.65 -9.76 14.83
C ILE A 169 6.89 -10.88 15.53
N LEU A 170 7.62 -11.80 16.13
CA LEU A 170 7.10 -12.91 16.94
C LEU A 170 7.28 -12.54 18.41
N LEU A 171 6.20 -12.15 19.09
CA LEU A 171 6.22 -11.70 20.47
C LEU A 171 5.70 -12.81 21.39
N ASP A 172 6.62 -13.52 22.06
CA ASP A 172 6.30 -14.43 23.16
C ASP A 172 6.47 -13.74 24.51
N THR A 173 5.71 -12.66 24.70
CA THR A 173 5.67 -11.91 25.96
C THR A 173 4.37 -12.23 26.68
N CYS A 174 4.44 -12.81 27.88
CA CYS A 174 3.25 -12.96 28.73
C CYS A 174 2.62 -11.59 29.00
N ASN A 175 1.40 -11.34 28.54
CA ASN A 175 0.57 -10.25 29.05
C ASN A 175 0.11 -10.61 30.46
N SER A 176 0.96 -10.41 31.46
CA SER A 176 0.62 -10.65 32.86
C SER A 176 -0.33 -9.57 33.39
N GLY A 177 -1.59 -9.65 32.98
CA GLY A 177 -2.71 -9.21 33.79
C GLY A 177 -2.88 -10.18 34.96
N GLY A 178 -2.30 -9.84 36.12
CA GLY A 178 -2.64 -10.47 37.41
C GLY A 178 -1.56 -11.38 38.02
N PHE A 179 -0.80 -10.83 38.98
CA PHE A 179 -0.12 -11.60 40.02
C PHE A 179 -1.11 -11.87 41.16
N GLY A 180 -1.32 -13.15 41.49
CA GLY A 180 -2.08 -13.59 42.66
C GLY A 180 -1.18 -14.33 43.65
N SER A 181 -1.29 -13.96 44.93
CA SER A 181 -0.80 -14.65 46.13
C SER A 181 0.70 -14.96 46.26
N SER A 182 1.56 -13.94 46.27
CA SER A 182 2.73 -13.81 47.19
C SER A 182 3.71 -12.75 46.68
N GLY A 183 3.65 -11.55 47.28
CA GLY A 183 4.78 -10.63 47.49
C GLY A 183 5.64 -10.18 46.29
N THR A 184 5.29 -9.00 45.77
CA THR A 184 6.21 -7.99 45.21
C THR A 184 6.71 -8.16 43.77
N LEU A 185 5.85 -7.80 42.81
CA LEU A 185 6.18 -6.92 41.68
C LEU A 185 4.88 -6.31 41.12
N LEU A 186 4.91 -5.00 40.90
CA LEU A 186 3.76 -4.11 40.79
C LEU A 186 2.77 -4.51 39.69
N ALA A 187 1.62 -5.05 40.12
CA ALA A 187 0.40 -5.04 39.35
C ALA A 187 0.01 -3.60 39.03
N MET A 188 -0.05 -3.28 37.74
CA MET A 188 -0.72 -2.07 37.27
C MET A 188 -2.22 -2.18 37.57
N LYS A 189 -2.71 -1.39 38.52
CA LYS A 189 -4.12 -1.03 38.55
C LYS A 189 -4.43 -0.24 37.28
N ASN A 190 -5.49 -0.63 36.55
CA ASN A 190 -6.17 0.15 35.50
C ASN A 190 -5.69 0.08 34.04
N VAL A 191 -4.89 -0.90 33.61
CA VAL A 191 -4.66 -1.10 32.15
C VAL A 191 -5.77 -2.02 31.60
N ASN A 192 -6.56 -1.52 30.66
CA ASN A 192 -7.62 -2.30 30.01
C ASN A 192 -7.04 -3.13 28.85
N THR A 193 -7.59 -4.31 28.61
CA THR A 193 -7.36 -5.16 27.42
C THR A 193 -7.39 -4.37 26.10
N ALA A 194 -8.21 -3.32 26.03
CA ALA A 194 -8.30 -2.41 24.88
C ALA A 194 -7.01 -1.59 24.64
N ASP A 195 -6.30 -1.19 25.69
CA ASP A 195 -5.09 -0.36 25.60
C ASP A 195 -3.90 -1.18 25.10
N VAL A 196 -3.80 -2.43 25.53
CA VAL A 196 -2.80 -3.41 25.06
C VAL A 196 -3.00 -3.72 23.58
N ASN A 197 -4.24 -4.00 23.15
CA ASN A 197 -4.54 -4.28 21.75
C ASN A 197 -4.29 -3.04 20.87
N ARG A 198 -4.67 -1.84 21.34
CA ARG A 198 -4.43 -0.57 20.62
C ARG A 198 -2.95 -0.31 20.36
N LEU A 199 -2.09 -0.70 21.30
CA LEU A 199 -0.66 -0.51 21.17
C LEU A 199 0.00 -1.54 20.24
N LEU A 200 -0.38 -2.81 20.33
CA LEU A 200 0.08 -3.83 19.37
C LEU A 200 -0.35 -3.49 17.95
N SER A 201 -1.58 -2.95 17.79
CA SER A 201 -2.03 -2.34 16.54
C SER A 201 -1.16 -1.15 16.12
N ALA A 202 -0.65 -0.34 17.05
CA ALA A 202 0.20 0.80 16.71
C ALA A 202 1.54 0.36 16.12
N ILE A 203 2.17 -0.69 16.67
CA ILE A 203 3.39 -1.28 16.10
C ILE A 203 3.11 -1.84 14.71
N GLY A 204 2.09 -2.70 14.58
CA GLY A 204 1.74 -3.32 13.29
C GLY A 204 1.26 -2.32 12.22
N ARG A 205 0.75 -1.15 12.61
CA ARG A 205 0.28 -0.10 11.69
C ARG A 205 1.29 1.03 11.49
N SER A 206 2.44 1.00 12.16
CA SER A 206 3.47 2.05 12.08
C SER A 206 4.02 2.27 10.66
N GLN A 207 4.13 1.19 9.87
CA GLN A 207 4.40 1.21 8.44
C GLN A 207 3.72 0.01 7.77
N ASP A 208 3.51 0.08 6.45
CA ASP A 208 3.13 -1.09 5.66
C ASP A 208 4.28 -2.09 5.63
N GLY A 209 3.95 -3.38 5.59
CA GLY A 209 4.90 -4.48 5.58
C GLY A 209 5.25 -5.10 6.95
N ILE A 210 4.53 -4.74 8.02
CA ILE A 210 4.76 -5.31 9.36
C ILE A 210 3.65 -6.30 9.74
N ALA A 211 4.06 -7.51 10.09
CA ALA A 211 3.22 -8.47 10.79
C ALA A 211 3.69 -8.60 12.24
N VAL A 212 2.77 -8.51 13.20
CA VAL A 212 3.05 -8.76 14.62
C VAL A 212 2.21 -9.94 15.08
N ILE A 213 2.87 -11.04 15.46
CA ILE A 213 2.22 -12.24 16.00
C ILE A 213 2.52 -12.31 17.50
N THR A 214 1.48 -12.32 18.33
CA THR A 214 1.62 -12.38 19.80
C THR A 214 1.17 -13.71 20.36
N SER A 215 1.83 -14.18 21.43
CA SER A 215 1.56 -15.49 22.02
C SER A 215 0.21 -15.60 22.72
N SER A 216 -0.32 -14.50 23.25
CA SER A 216 -1.64 -14.44 23.87
C SER A 216 -2.36 -13.14 23.54
N SER A 217 -3.67 -13.10 23.82
CA SER A 217 -4.41 -11.86 23.81
C SER A 217 -4.07 -11.01 25.04
N ALA A 218 -4.45 -9.74 25.01
CA ALA A 218 -4.15 -8.74 26.03
C ALA A 218 -4.54 -9.11 27.49
N ALA A 219 -5.45 -10.07 27.70
CA ALA A 219 -5.94 -10.47 29.02
C ALA A 219 -5.52 -11.89 29.43
N GLU A 220 -4.69 -12.58 28.64
CA GLU A 220 -4.42 -14.00 28.79
C GLU A 220 -2.95 -14.28 29.10
N ARG A 221 -2.73 -15.27 29.97
CA ARG A 221 -1.40 -15.73 30.37
C ARG A 221 -0.89 -16.79 29.39
N SER A 222 0.35 -16.65 28.92
CA SER A 222 1.00 -17.67 28.13
C SER A 222 1.48 -18.84 29.00
N GLN A 223 1.35 -20.07 28.50
CA GLN A 223 1.77 -21.29 29.20
C GLN A 223 3.13 -21.78 28.69
N GLU A 224 3.95 -22.28 29.61
CA GLU A 224 5.22 -22.95 29.32
C GLU A 224 5.33 -24.26 30.10
N GLY A 225 6.18 -25.20 29.66
CA GLY A 225 6.45 -26.42 30.41
C GLY A 225 6.89 -27.61 29.55
N GLN A 226 7.31 -28.69 30.22
CA GLN A 226 7.82 -29.92 29.59
C GLN A 226 6.86 -30.55 28.58
N LYS A 227 5.55 -30.33 28.76
CA LYS A 227 4.50 -30.85 27.87
C LYS A 227 4.52 -30.22 26.47
N PHE A 228 5.12 -29.04 26.31
CA PHE A 228 5.24 -28.36 25.02
C PHE A 228 6.64 -28.61 24.46
N CYS A 229 6.74 -29.44 23.42
CA CYS A 229 7.98 -29.73 22.70
C CYS A 229 9.16 -30.19 23.59
N GLY A 230 8.90 -30.76 24.77
CA GLY A 230 9.97 -31.20 25.68
C GLY A 230 10.60 -30.09 26.52
N GLY A 231 9.98 -28.90 26.61
CA GLY A 231 10.45 -27.80 27.44
C GLY A 231 10.45 -26.45 26.72
N HIS A 232 9.28 -25.94 26.38
CA HIS A 232 9.11 -24.67 25.66
C HIS A 232 7.84 -23.93 26.10
N GLY A 233 7.69 -22.68 25.66
CA GLY A 233 6.39 -22.00 25.59
C GLY A 233 5.43 -22.69 24.61
N ALA A 234 4.13 -22.73 24.91
CA ALA A 234 3.11 -23.31 24.02
C ALA A 234 3.13 -22.66 22.62
N PHE A 235 3.34 -21.34 22.59
CA PHE A 235 3.42 -20.56 21.36
C PHE A 235 4.67 -20.85 20.56
N THR A 236 5.85 -20.85 21.21
CA THR A 236 7.10 -21.17 20.54
C THR A 236 7.13 -22.61 20.01
N CYS A 237 6.57 -23.58 20.77
CA CYS A 237 6.40 -24.95 20.30
C CYS A 237 5.56 -25.01 19.02
N ALA A 238 4.38 -24.37 19.02
CA ALA A 238 3.51 -24.32 17.84
C ALA A 238 4.16 -23.60 16.65
N LEU A 239 4.92 -22.52 16.88
CA LEU A 239 5.67 -21.82 15.84
C LEU A 239 6.68 -22.75 15.16
N LEU A 240 7.46 -23.48 15.95
CA LEU A 240 8.49 -24.39 15.43
C LEU A 240 7.87 -25.55 14.64
N GLU A 241 6.78 -26.12 15.12
CA GLU A 241 6.07 -27.18 14.39
C GLU A 241 5.46 -26.66 13.07
N GLY A 242 4.84 -25.47 13.11
CA GLY A 242 4.29 -24.82 11.93
C GLY A 242 5.38 -24.54 10.89
N LEU A 243 6.46 -23.88 11.31
CA LEU A 243 7.61 -23.53 10.46
C LEU A 243 8.32 -24.75 9.85
N LYS A 244 8.34 -25.90 10.54
CA LYS A 244 8.86 -27.17 10.00
C LYS A 244 7.96 -27.82 8.94
N GLY A 245 6.82 -27.20 8.62
CA GLY A 245 5.90 -27.66 7.60
C GLY A 245 4.54 -28.11 8.11
N GLY A 246 4.30 -28.11 9.43
CA GLY A 246 2.98 -28.44 10.01
C GLY A 246 1.88 -27.47 9.56
N ALA A 247 2.27 -26.26 9.14
CA ALA A 247 1.36 -25.20 8.74
C ALA A 247 1.22 -25.01 7.22
N ASP A 248 1.97 -25.74 6.37
CA ASP A 248 1.82 -25.69 4.89
C ASP A 248 0.55 -26.44 4.45
N THR A 249 -0.60 -25.77 4.54
CA THR A 249 -1.90 -26.36 4.26
C THR A 249 -2.22 -26.40 2.77
N ASN A 250 -1.73 -25.43 2.02
CA ASN A 250 -1.92 -25.34 0.57
C ASN A 250 -0.93 -26.22 -0.22
N ARG A 251 0.09 -26.80 0.44
CA ARG A 251 1.12 -27.69 -0.12
C ARG A 251 1.94 -27.04 -1.23
N ASN A 252 2.09 -25.73 -1.18
CA ASN A 252 2.90 -24.98 -2.15
C ASN A 252 4.40 -25.05 -1.83
N GLY A 253 4.78 -25.65 -0.69
CA GLY A 253 6.18 -25.80 -0.28
C GLY A 253 6.79 -24.52 0.29
N LEU A 254 5.97 -23.50 0.58
CA LEU A 254 6.36 -22.26 1.23
C LEU A 254 5.57 -22.13 2.53
N MET A 255 6.23 -21.63 3.56
CA MET A 255 5.59 -21.29 4.81
C MET A 255 5.23 -19.81 4.83
N GLU A 256 3.96 -19.48 4.60
CA GLU A 256 3.47 -18.11 4.55
C GLU A 256 3.05 -17.57 5.92
N VAL A 257 3.17 -16.25 6.15
CA VAL A 257 2.84 -15.62 7.44
C VAL A 257 1.42 -15.98 7.93
N ARG A 258 0.42 -15.95 7.05
CA ARG A 258 -0.96 -16.25 7.46
C ARG A 258 -1.17 -17.72 7.79
N GLU A 259 -0.63 -18.62 6.98
CA GLU A 259 -0.73 -20.07 7.22
C GLU A 259 -0.06 -20.44 8.54
N LEU A 260 1.12 -19.87 8.83
CA LEU A 260 1.81 -20.07 10.09
C LEU A 260 0.93 -19.60 11.27
N PHE A 261 0.34 -18.41 11.17
CA PHE A 261 -0.54 -17.91 12.23
C PHE A 261 -1.77 -18.80 12.44
N ASP A 262 -2.44 -19.23 11.37
CA ASP A 262 -3.64 -20.06 11.49
C ASP A 262 -3.35 -21.41 12.16
N TYR A 263 -2.20 -22.02 11.85
CA TYR A 263 -1.71 -23.20 12.55
C TYR A 263 -1.45 -22.91 14.03
N VAL A 264 -0.65 -21.89 14.32
CA VAL A 264 -0.25 -21.52 15.69
C VAL A 264 -1.47 -21.20 16.55
N TYR A 265 -2.43 -20.44 16.03
CA TYR A 265 -3.66 -20.12 16.74
C TYR A 265 -4.44 -21.37 17.13
N ARG A 266 -4.63 -22.30 16.18
CA ARG A 266 -5.35 -23.56 16.42
C ARG A 266 -4.62 -24.45 17.42
N ASP A 267 -3.33 -24.65 17.22
CA ASP A 267 -2.52 -25.55 18.03
C ASP A 267 -2.39 -25.06 19.47
N VAL A 268 -2.03 -23.79 19.67
CA VAL A 268 -1.93 -23.18 21.01
C VAL A 268 -3.27 -23.23 21.71
N LYS A 269 -4.37 -22.86 21.03
CA LYS A 269 -5.71 -22.90 21.62
C LYS A 269 -6.09 -24.32 22.06
N GLN A 270 -5.78 -25.32 21.26
CA GLN A 270 -6.06 -26.72 21.59
C GLN A 270 -5.20 -27.21 22.75
N ASN A 271 -3.88 -27.00 22.70
CA ASN A 271 -2.92 -27.53 23.65
C ASN A 271 -2.91 -26.80 25.00
N THR A 272 -3.47 -25.59 25.06
CA THR A 272 -3.67 -24.83 26.30
C THR A 272 -5.08 -24.94 26.86
N GLY A 273 -5.98 -25.68 26.21
CA GLY A 273 -7.38 -25.82 26.63
C GLY A 273 -8.19 -24.52 26.46
N GLY A 274 -7.79 -23.66 25.52
CA GLY A 274 -8.45 -22.39 25.20
C GLY A 274 -8.03 -21.21 26.09
N VAL A 275 -7.10 -21.41 27.03
CA VAL A 275 -6.64 -20.39 27.98
C VAL A 275 -5.72 -19.37 27.33
N GLN A 276 -5.02 -19.74 26.26
CA GLN A 276 -4.13 -18.88 25.51
C GLN A 276 -4.60 -18.80 24.05
N ASN A 277 -4.88 -17.58 23.57
CA ASN A 277 -5.31 -17.33 22.21
C ASN A 277 -4.31 -16.39 21.53
N PRO A 278 -3.44 -16.89 20.63
CA PRO A 278 -2.53 -16.06 19.86
C PRO A 278 -3.28 -15.00 19.02
N ASN A 279 -2.61 -13.90 18.71
CA ASN A 279 -3.17 -12.86 17.86
C ASN A 279 -2.18 -12.44 16.77
N ILE A 280 -2.70 -11.93 15.65
CA ILE A 280 -1.91 -11.30 14.61
C ILE A 280 -2.47 -9.93 14.28
N ASP A 281 -1.62 -8.93 14.14
CA ASP A 281 -1.98 -7.57 13.75
C ASP A 281 -0.94 -7.01 12.78
N GLY A 282 -1.30 -5.89 12.14
CA GLY A 282 -0.47 -5.11 11.26
C GLY A 282 -0.94 -5.08 9.81
N ARG A 283 -0.22 -4.31 9.01
CA ARG A 283 -0.45 -4.19 7.56
C ARG A 283 0.65 -4.96 6.84
N TYR A 284 0.39 -6.20 6.47
CA TYR A 284 1.38 -7.09 5.85
C TYR A 284 0.78 -7.87 4.70
N ASP A 285 1.65 -8.43 3.88
CA ASP A 285 1.29 -9.40 2.86
C ASP A 285 1.03 -10.76 3.53
N SER A 286 -0.22 -11.24 3.49
CA SER A 286 -0.61 -12.49 4.13
C SER A 286 0.13 -13.71 3.57
N GLY A 287 0.49 -13.65 2.28
CA GLY A 287 1.24 -14.70 1.58
C GLY A 287 2.76 -14.45 1.58
N LEU A 288 3.27 -13.57 2.45
CA LEU A 288 4.71 -13.36 2.58
C LEU A 288 5.38 -14.67 3.04
N PRO A 289 6.29 -15.26 2.23
CA PRO A 289 6.98 -16.48 2.62
C PRO A 289 8.06 -16.21 3.68
N LEU A 290 8.07 -17.02 4.73
CA LEU A 290 9.06 -17.00 5.80
C LEU A 290 10.19 -17.99 5.54
N VAL A 291 9.85 -19.21 5.11
CA VAL A 291 10.79 -20.31 4.81
C VAL A 291 10.23 -21.22 3.72
N ALA A 292 11.08 -21.99 3.03
CA ALA A 292 10.64 -23.10 2.20
C ALA A 292 10.50 -24.39 3.02
N VAL A 293 9.45 -25.16 2.77
CA VAL A 293 9.23 -26.46 3.41
C VAL A 293 9.81 -27.56 2.52
N ALA A 294 10.79 -28.31 3.05
CA ALA A 294 11.33 -29.46 2.33
C ALA A 294 10.23 -30.54 2.16
N ARG A 295 9.87 -30.89 0.93
CA ARG A 295 8.97 -32.04 0.69
C ARG A 295 9.63 -33.31 1.24
N ALA A 296 8.96 -33.97 2.18
CA ALA A 296 9.22 -35.39 2.40
C ALA A 296 8.96 -36.11 1.06
N ALA A 297 10.00 -36.73 0.49
CA ALA A 297 9.85 -37.52 -0.72
C ALA A 297 8.77 -38.59 -0.48
N GLU A 298 7.77 -38.67 -1.37
CA GLU A 298 6.85 -39.80 -1.38
C GLU A 298 7.68 -41.11 -1.43
N PRO A 299 7.32 -42.13 -0.64
CA PRO A 299 8.06 -43.38 -0.64
C PRO A 299 7.89 -44.06 -2.00
N GLN A 300 8.90 -43.94 -2.86
CA GLN A 300 8.99 -44.78 -4.05
C GLN A 300 9.25 -46.22 -3.61
N ALA A 301 8.35 -47.10 -4.05
CA ALA A 301 8.46 -48.53 -3.84
C ALA A 301 9.81 -49.04 -4.39
N GLY A 302 10.59 -49.67 -3.51
CA GLY A 302 11.59 -50.66 -3.87
C GLY A 302 12.96 -50.15 -4.30
N LYS A 303 13.85 -49.95 -3.33
CA LYS A 303 15.21 -50.52 -3.35
C LYS A 303 15.76 -50.55 -1.93
N LYS A 304 15.92 -51.77 -1.38
CA LYS A 304 16.72 -51.99 -0.17
C LYS A 304 18.17 -51.62 -0.49
N VAL A 305 18.69 -50.65 0.23
CA VAL A 305 20.13 -50.45 0.38
C VAL A 305 20.39 -50.64 1.86
N ASP A 306 21.03 -51.75 2.21
CA ASP A 306 21.51 -51.98 3.57
C ASP A 306 22.64 -50.99 3.83
N VAL A 307 22.45 -50.10 4.80
CA VAL A 307 23.52 -49.30 5.40
C VAL A 307 23.47 -49.52 6.90
N ASP A 308 24.52 -50.19 7.36
CA ASP A 308 24.87 -50.51 8.74
C ASP A 308 24.98 -49.23 9.59
N LEU A 309 24.14 -49.12 10.63
CA LEU A 309 24.17 -48.06 11.63
C LEU A 309 24.85 -48.57 12.90
N GLY A 310 26.17 -48.70 12.83
CA GLY A 310 27.03 -48.82 14.00
C GLY A 310 27.80 -47.51 14.23
N GLY A 311 27.45 -46.76 15.28
CA GLY A 311 28.29 -45.66 15.80
C GLY A 311 27.51 -44.45 16.29
N SER A 312 27.41 -44.31 17.61
CA SER A 312 27.09 -43.05 18.30
C SER A 312 28.29 -42.10 18.22
N PRO A 313 28.07 -40.79 17.98
CA PRO A 313 29.04 -39.79 18.41
C PRO A 313 28.41 -38.84 19.43
N GLN A 314 28.86 -39.00 20.68
CA GLN A 314 29.09 -37.87 21.57
C GLN A 314 30.17 -36.99 20.91
N ASP A 315 29.92 -35.69 20.73
CA ASP A 315 30.94 -34.66 20.92
C ASP A 315 30.34 -33.25 20.93
N SER A 316 30.63 -32.54 22.01
CA SER A 316 30.30 -31.14 22.25
C SER A 316 31.24 -30.22 21.47
N ALA A 317 30.73 -29.53 20.45
CA ALA A 317 31.43 -28.42 19.83
C ALA A 317 31.29 -27.17 20.73
N THR A 318 32.36 -26.80 21.42
CA THR A 318 32.48 -25.54 22.15
C THR A 318 32.54 -24.36 21.17
N TYR A 319 31.51 -23.53 21.19
CA TYR A 319 31.47 -22.26 20.47
C TYR A 319 32.55 -21.29 20.99
N VAL A 320 33.46 -20.87 20.11
CA VAL A 320 34.44 -19.80 20.36
C VAL A 320 33.90 -18.53 19.69
N PRO A 321 33.58 -17.46 20.44
CA PRO A 321 33.14 -16.20 19.84
C PRO A 321 34.28 -15.56 19.02
N PRO A 322 33.98 -14.87 17.90
CA PRO A 322 34.99 -14.18 17.10
C PRO A 322 35.64 -13.05 17.90
N ASP A 323 36.96 -12.94 17.75
CA ASP A 323 37.81 -11.93 18.37
C ASP A 323 37.41 -10.51 17.91
N THR A 324 37.06 -9.64 18.85
CA THR A 324 36.64 -8.26 18.63
C THR A 324 37.81 -7.30 18.31
N SER A 325 39.02 -7.82 18.12
CA SER A 325 40.22 -7.00 17.90
C SER A 325 40.36 -6.43 16.48
N ASP A 326 39.55 -6.84 15.50
CA ASP A 326 39.65 -6.37 14.10
C ASP A 326 38.47 -5.50 13.61
N TYR A 327 37.75 -4.89 14.56
CA TYR A 327 36.61 -4.00 14.30
C TYR A 327 36.99 -2.80 13.42
N ASP A 328 38.17 -2.21 13.63
CA ASP A 328 38.63 -1.06 12.86
C ASP A 328 38.95 -1.44 11.40
N LYS A 329 39.46 -2.66 11.14
CA LYS A 329 39.67 -3.13 9.76
C LYS A 329 38.35 -3.38 9.04
N LEU A 330 37.35 -3.96 9.71
CA LEU A 330 36.04 -4.20 9.11
C LEU A 330 35.30 -2.89 8.82
N LEU A 331 35.43 -1.89 9.70
CA LEU A 331 34.89 -0.56 9.49
C LEU A 331 35.58 0.16 8.32
N GLU A 332 36.90 0.03 8.18
CA GLU A 332 37.64 0.58 7.03
C GLU A 332 37.33 -0.17 5.71
N GLN A 333 37.15 -1.49 5.74
CA GLN A 333 36.69 -2.27 4.58
C GLN A 333 35.27 -1.88 4.15
N SER A 334 34.37 -1.66 5.12
CA SER A 334 33.00 -1.17 4.87
C SER A 334 32.99 0.23 4.26
N LYS A 335 33.82 1.15 4.78
CA LYS A 335 33.99 2.50 4.19
C LYS A 335 34.58 2.45 2.79
N ALA A 336 35.56 1.57 2.54
CA ALA A 336 36.15 1.39 1.22
C ALA A 336 35.14 0.84 0.21
N HIS A 337 34.34 -0.15 0.60
CA HIS A 337 33.28 -0.70 -0.23
C HIS A 337 32.18 0.35 -0.53
N ALA A 338 31.77 1.12 0.48
CA ALA A 338 30.82 2.23 0.29
C ALA A 338 31.36 3.32 -0.65
N ALA A 339 32.68 3.59 -0.63
CA ALA A 339 33.32 4.55 -1.52
C ALA A 339 33.42 4.04 -2.98
N GLU A 340 33.66 2.74 -3.19
CA GLU A 340 33.65 2.12 -4.52
C GLU A 340 32.22 2.08 -5.10
N GLN A 341 31.22 1.76 -4.28
CA GLN A 341 29.81 1.81 -4.70
C GLN A 341 29.36 3.22 -5.08
N LYS A 342 29.79 4.24 -4.32
CA LYS A 342 29.51 5.64 -4.65
C LYS A 342 30.10 6.04 -6.00
N LYS A 343 31.32 5.60 -6.32
CA LYS A 343 31.94 5.84 -7.64
C LYS A 343 31.20 5.13 -8.77
N ALA A 344 30.76 3.89 -8.54
CA ALA A 344 29.96 3.14 -9.52
C ALA A 344 28.58 3.79 -9.74
N GLU A 345 27.95 4.31 -8.69
CA GLU A 345 26.68 5.04 -8.75
C GLU A 345 26.82 6.36 -9.51
N GLU A 346 27.87 7.14 -9.24
CA GLU A 346 28.18 8.38 -9.96
C GLU A 346 28.46 8.10 -11.44
N ALA A 347 29.20 7.04 -11.75
CA ALA A 347 29.46 6.61 -13.13
C ALA A 347 28.18 6.17 -13.85
N ARG A 348 27.31 5.41 -13.19
CA ARG A 348 26.00 4.99 -13.72
C ARG A 348 25.07 6.19 -13.94
N LYS A 349 25.05 7.14 -13.00
CA LYS A 349 24.27 8.39 -13.12
C LYS A 349 24.76 9.24 -14.30
N LEU A 350 26.07 9.34 -14.51
CA LEU A 350 26.64 10.04 -15.65
C LEU A 350 26.32 9.33 -16.98
N TYR A 351 26.35 7.99 -17.01
CA TYR A 351 25.94 7.20 -18.16
C TYR A 351 24.46 7.43 -18.52
N LEU A 352 23.56 7.36 -17.54
CA LEU A 352 22.13 7.59 -17.73
C LEU A 352 21.83 9.03 -18.17
N ALA A 353 22.54 10.03 -17.62
CA ALA A 353 22.38 11.42 -18.05
C ALA A 353 22.77 11.64 -19.52
N LYS A 354 23.87 11.02 -19.97
CA LYS A 354 24.29 11.06 -21.38
C LYS A 354 23.30 10.34 -22.30
N LEU A 355 22.74 9.24 -21.82
CA LEU A 355 21.73 8.46 -22.53
C LEU A 355 20.44 9.28 -22.71
N GLU A 356 19.96 9.96 -21.67
CA GLU A 356 18.81 10.88 -21.73
C GLU A 356 19.02 12.05 -22.69
N GLU A 357 20.19 12.69 -22.62
CA GLU A 357 20.52 13.82 -23.50
C GLU A 357 20.57 13.38 -24.98
N ALA A 358 21.20 12.22 -25.25
CA ALA A 358 21.26 11.66 -26.59
C ALA A 358 19.87 11.25 -27.11
N TRP A 359 19.02 10.67 -26.25
CA TRP A 359 17.65 10.30 -26.62
C TRP A 359 16.80 11.53 -26.94
N GLY A 360 16.90 12.58 -26.13
CA GLY A 360 16.21 13.85 -26.38
C GLY A 360 16.56 14.45 -27.75
N LYS A 361 17.84 14.36 -28.16
CA LYS A 361 18.28 14.79 -29.50
C LYS A 361 17.68 13.91 -30.61
N VAL A 362 17.61 12.59 -30.41
CA VAL A 362 17.01 11.67 -31.37
C VAL A 362 15.53 11.97 -31.57
N VAL A 363 14.77 12.16 -30.49
CA VAL A 363 13.35 12.54 -30.56
C VAL A 363 13.19 13.89 -31.26
N GLN A 364 13.99 14.90 -30.89
CA GLN A 364 13.93 16.23 -31.50
C GLN A 364 14.24 16.20 -33.01
N ILE A 365 15.26 15.45 -33.43
CA ILE A 365 15.60 15.29 -34.85
C ILE A 365 14.46 14.58 -35.59
N THR A 366 13.88 13.55 -34.98
CA THR A 366 12.78 12.76 -35.56
C THR A 366 11.52 13.61 -35.73
N ASP A 367 11.18 14.43 -34.74
CA ASP A 367 10.04 15.35 -34.78
C ASP A 367 10.25 16.50 -35.77
N THR A 368 11.46 17.05 -35.84
CA THR A 368 11.79 18.13 -36.79
C THR A 368 11.66 17.65 -38.23
N LEU A 369 12.03 16.39 -38.50
CA LEU A 369 11.94 15.78 -39.83
C LEU A 369 10.52 15.26 -40.15
N LYS A 370 9.62 15.17 -39.17
CA LYS A 370 8.27 14.58 -39.35
C LYS A 370 7.39 15.32 -40.36
N SER A 371 7.57 16.63 -40.51
CA SER A 371 6.84 17.47 -41.46
C SER A 371 7.48 17.51 -42.86
N VAL A 372 8.64 16.87 -43.04
CA VAL A 372 9.40 16.89 -44.29
C VAL A 372 9.19 15.58 -45.05
N GLN A 373 8.63 15.69 -46.25
CA GLN A 373 8.34 14.55 -47.12
C GLN A 373 9.62 13.77 -47.51
N GLY A 374 9.55 12.44 -47.63
CA GLY A 374 10.68 11.59 -48.03
C GLY A 374 11.78 11.41 -46.98
N THR A 375 11.52 11.75 -45.71
CA THR A 375 12.52 11.62 -44.62
C THR A 375 12.30 10.43 -43.69
N LYS A 376 11.26 9.63 -43.93
CA LYS A 376 10.87 8.47 -43.11
C LYS A 376 12.05 7.51 -42.82
N ASP A 377 12.77 7.11 -43.87
CA ASP A 377 13.92 6.21 -43.72
C ASP A 377 15.12 6.86 -43.01
N LYS A 378 15.29 8.18 -43.18
CA LYS A 378 16.33 8.94 -42.46
C LYS A 378 16.03 9.01 -40.98
N ARG A 379 14.76 9.18 -40.60
CA ARG A 379 14.30 9.16 -39.20
C ARG A 379 14.54 7.81 -38.55
N ILE A 380 14.15 6.71 -39.21
CA ILE A 380 14.42 5.34 -38.72
C ILE A 380 15.92 5.09 -38.58
N THR A 381 16.73 5.58 -39.51
CA THR A 381 18.21 5.44 -39.46
C THR A 381 18.81 6.16 -38.24
N VAL A 382 18.35 7.38 -37.95
CA VAL A 382 18.77 8.14 -36.76
C VAL A 382 18.38 7.41 -35.46
N VAL A 383 17.16 6.88 -35.41
CA VAL A 383 16.66 6.13 -34.25
C VAL A 383 17.41 4.82 -34.04
N ARG A 384 17.74 4.07 -35.10
CA ARG A 384 18.56 2.83 -34.99
C ARG A 384 20.01 3.11 -34.60
N LYS A 385 20.59 4.23 -35.04
CA LYS A 385 21.96 4.62 -34.67
C LYS A 385 22.11 4.84 -33.16
N PHE A 386 21.05 5.27 -32.47
CA PHE A 386 21.04 5.38 -31.01
C PHE A 386 21.32 4.05 -30.31
N LEU A 387 20.74 2.93 -30.78
CA LEU A 387 20.98 1.60 -30.20
C LEU A 387 22.41 1.09 -30.44
N SER A 388 23.05 1.49 -31.55
CA SER A 388 24.45 1.14 -31.80
C SER A 388 25.43 1.93 -30.94
N GLU A 389 25.07 3.16 -30.55
CA GLU A 389 25.90 4.01 -29.69
C GLU A 389 25.72 3.67 -28.19
N PHE A 390 24.59 3.03 -27.83
CA PHE A 390 24.25 2.59 -26.46
C PHE A 390 23.74 1.13 -26.45
N PRO A 391 24.65 0.11 -26.38
CA PRO A 391 24.32 -1.31 -26.56
C PRO A 391 23.49 -1.94 -25.43
N GLN A 392 23.16 -3.24 -25.59
CA GLN A 392 22.24 -4.06 -24.76
C GLN A 392 22.40 -3.79 -23.24
N ASP A 393 21.26 -3.65 -22.54
CA ASP A 393 21.01 -3.04 -21.21
C ASP A 393 20.55 -1.56 -21.24
N ASN A 394 20.24 -1.02 -22.42
CA ASN A 394 19.63 0.29 -22.55
C ASN A 394 18.16 0.26 -22.04
N PRO A 395 17.82 1.00 -20.97
CA PRO A 395 16.46 0.98 -20.40
C PRO A 395 15.39 1.54 -21.35
N ARG A 396 15.79 2.21 -22.43
CA ARG A 396 14.90 2.80 -23.45
C ARG A 396 14.70 1.91 -24.67
N GLN A 397 15.19 0.67 -24.66
CA GLN A 397 15.10 -0.23 -25.82
C GLN A 397 13.65 -0.38 -26.33
N GLY A 398 12.68 -0.56 -25.43
CA GLY A 398 11.27 -0.65 -25.81
C GLY A 398 10.69 0.64 -26.41
N GLU A 399 11.17 1.81 -25.98
CA GLU A 399 10.77 3.10 -26.55
C GLU A 399 11.37 3.31 -27.95
N VAL A 400 12.60 2.85 -28.16
CA VAL A 400 13.24 2.88 -29.48
C VAL A 400 12.48 2.01 -30.46
N GLU A 401 12.17 0.77 -30.08
CA GLU A 401 11.40 -0.17 -30.89
C GLU A 401 9.99 0.36 -31.19
N GLY A 402 9.32 0.94 -30.19
CA GLY A 402 8.01 1.58 -30.34
C GLY A 402 8.03 2.77 -31.29
N LEU A 403 9.06 3.63 -31.21
CA LEU A 403 9.20 4.78 -32.09
C LEU A 403 9.48 4.36 -33.54
N ILE A 404 10.28 3.31 -33.76
CA ILE A 404 10.50 2.73 -35.10
C ILE A 404 9.17 2.23 -35.69
N GLN A 405 8.40 1.45 -34.93
CA GLN A 405 7.08 0.97 -35.38
C GLN A 405 6.12 2.11 -35.67
N GLN A 406 6.13 3.16 -34.85
CA GLN A 406 5.32 4.35 -35.07
C GLN A 406 5.71 5.05 -36.38
N ILE A 407 7.00 5.30 -36.61
CA ILE A 407 7.47 5.93 -37.85
C ILE A 407 7.12 5.05 -39.04
N GLU A 408 7.34 3.74 -38.99
CA GLU A 408 7.01 2.77 -40.05
C GLU A 408 5.51 2.79 -40.40
N GLY A 409 4.63 3.05 -39.43
CA GLY A 409 3.18 3.18 -39.60
C GLY A 409 2.67 4.53 -40.15
N GLU A 410 3.51 5.57 -40.25
CA GLU A 410 3.09 6.89 -40.74
C GLU A 410 2.84 6.92 -42.26
N ARG A 411 1.73 7.56 -42.68
CA ARG A 411 1.47 7.94 -44.10
C ARG A 411 2.12 9.29 -44.40
N GLU A 412 2.71 9.46 -45.58
CA GLU A 412 3.37 10.74 -45.94
C GLU A 412 2.35 11.89 -46.12
N PRO A 413 2.69 13.13 -45.71
CA PRO A 413 1.79 14.27 -45.80
C PRO A 413 1.72 14.87 -47.23
N GLU A 414 0.50 15.21 -47.68
CA GLU A 414 0.22 15.91 -48.94
C GLU A 414 0.28 17.46 -48.82
N PRO A 415 0.48 18.21 -49.93
CA PRO A 415 0.85 19.62 -49.87
C PRO A 415 -0.30 20.56 -49.44
N ALA A 416 0.10 21.63 -48.73
CA ALA A 416 -0.76 22.45 -47.89
C ALA A 416 -1.58 23.54 -48.61
N THR A 417 -2.82 23.73 -48.14
CA THR A 417 -3.59 24.99 -48.26
C THR A 417 -4.13 25.41 -46.88
N SER A 418 -4.07 26.72 -46.61
CA SER A 418 -4.32 27.43 -45.34
C SER A 418 -5.82 27.62 -45.01
N PRO A 419 -6.24 28.22 -43.86
CA PRO A 419 -6.37 27.57 -42.56
C PRO A 419 -7.79 27.71 -41.99
N SER A 420 -8.45 26.61 -41.65
CA SER A 420 -9.36 26.55 -40.48
C SER A 420 -9.80 25.10 -40.24
N ASN A 421 -9.39 24.51 -39.12
CA ASN A 421 -10.30 23.95 -38.12
C ASN A 421 -9.55 23.25 -36.99
N ARG A 422 -9.96 23.60 -35.77
CA ARG A 422 -9.52 23.03 -34.49
C ARG A 422 -9.91 21.56 -34.39
N THR A 423 -9.01 20.76 -33.87
CA THR A 423 -9.26 19.38 -33.44
C THR A 423 -9.97 19.34 -32.09
N SER A 424 -11.21 18.81 -32.11
CA SER A 424 -11.97 18.12 -31.03
C SER A 424 -11.82 18.55 -29.55
N SER A 425 -11.94 19.85 -29.24
CA SER A 425 -12.17 20.29 -27.86
C SER A 425 -13.65 20.16 -27.48
N GLY A 426 -13.97 19.46 -26.38
CA GLY A 426 -15.34 19.38 -25.84
C GLY A 426 -15.87 20.75 -25.36
N LYS A 427 -17.14 20.80 -24.91
CA LYS A 427 -17.98 21.99 -24.53
C LYS A 427 -17.30 23.20 -23.86
N ALA A 428 -16.14 23.04 -23.22
CA ALA A 428 -15.44 24.07 -22.46
C ALA A 428 -14.00 24.34 -22.94
N GLY A 429 -13.54 23.76 -24.05
CA GLY A 429 -12.12 23.90 -24.45
C GLY A 429 -11.14 23.10 -23.58
N ILE A 430 -11.63 22.15 -22.77
CA ILE A 430 -10.80 21.35 -21.86
C ILE A 430 -10.08 20.24 -22.61
N GLU A 431 -8.75 20.20 -22.47
CA GLU A 431 -7.92 19.06 -22.83
C GLU A 431 -7.95 18.03 -21.69
N TRP A 432 -8.39 16.81 -21.99
CA TRP A 432 -8.47 15.72 -21.02
C TRP A 432 -7.28 14.78 -21.17
N VAL A 433 -6.55 14.57 -20.07
CA VAL A 433 -5.37 13.70 -19.99
C VAL A 433 -5.69 12.51 -19.09
N TYR A 434 -5.42 11.30 -19.57
CA TYR A 434 -5.64 10.10 -18.77
C TYR A 434 -4.50 9.91 -17.77
N SER A 435 -4.84 9.85 -16.49
CA SER A 435 -3.93 9.49 -15.41
C SER A 435 -3.90 7.98 -15.24
N GLN A 436 -2.75 7.35 -15.54
CA GLN A 436 -2.51 5.95 -15.18
C GLN A 436 -2.46 5.74 -13.66
N PRO A 437 -1.83 6.63 -12.86
CA PRO A 437 -1.81 6.49 -11.40
C PRO A 437 -3.19 6.48 -10.76
N ALA A 438 -4.08 7.40 -11.15
CA ALA A 438 -5.38 7.58 -10.54
C ALA A 438 -6.53 6.91 -11.31
N LYS A 439 -6.28 6.43 -12.53
CA LYS A 439 -7.24 5.73 -13.42
C LYS A 439 -8.48 6.55 -13.81
N LEU A 440 -8.31 7.87 -13.99
CA LEU A 440 -9.35 8.76 -14.52
C LEU A 440 -8.75 9.79 -15.48
N TYR A 441 -9.61 10.51 -16.19
CA TYR A 441 -9.18 11.68 -16.95
C TYR A 441 -9.17 12.91 -16.04
N PHE A 442 -8.07 13.67 -16.07
CA PHE A 442 -8.00 15.02 -15.50
C PHE A 442 -8.03 16.05 -16.62
N ALA A 443 -8.54 17.23 -16.33
CA ALA A 443 -8.20 18.41 -17.10
C ALA A 443 -6.67 18.60 -17.00
N LYS A 444 -6.02 18.80 -18.15
CA LYS A 444 -4.56 18.94 -18.22
C LYS A 444 -4.03 20.06 -17.34
N THR A 445 -4.80 21.13 -17.21
CA THR A 445 -4.47 22.33 -16.44
C THR A 445 -5.51 22.60 -15.37
N GLU A 446 -5.18 23.50 -14.45
CA GLU A 446 -6.17 24.26 -13.69
C GLU A 446 -7.18 24.93 -14.64
N THR A 447 -8.41 25.13 -14.18
CA THR A 447 -9.46 25.78 -14.97
C THR A 447 -9.11 27.24 -15.23
N THR A 448 -9.11 27.70 -16.47
CA THR A 448 -8.73 29.09 -16.79
C THR A 448 -9.90 30.08 -16.64
N VAL A 449 -9.60 31.38 -16.55
CA VAL A 449 -10.63 32.44 -16.58
C VAL A 449 -11.47 32.36 -17.85
N ALA A 450 -10.85 32.14 -19.01
CA ALA A 450 -11.57 31.99 -20.28
C ALA A 450 -12.52 30.79 -20.27
N GLN A 451 -12.09 29.65 -19.72
CA GLN A 451 -12.94 28.47 -19.57
C GLN A 451 -14.10 28.75 -18.63
N TYR A 452 -13.86 29.32 -17.45
CA TYR A 452 -14.92 29.67 -16.50
C TYR A 452 -15.91 30.69 -17.08
N ARG A 453 -15.41 31.69 -17.82
CA ARG A 453 -16.24 32.69 -18.51
C ARG A 453 -17.18 32.06 -19.53
N ALA A 454 -16.76 31.01 -20.24
CA ALA A 454 -17.65 30.25 -21.12
C ALA A 454 -18.82 29.61 -20.35
N CYS A 455 -18.60 29.09 -19.14
CA CYS A 455 -19.65 28.55 -18.28
C CYS A 455 -20.64 29.63 -17.78
N VAL A 456 -20.13 30.81 -17.43
CA VAL A 456 -20.94 31.97 -17.03
C VAL A 456 -21.80 32.45 -18.19
N ASN A 457 -21.21 32.61 -19.39
CA ASN A 457 -21.93 33.02 -20.59
C ASN A 457 -23.00 32.00 -21.00
N ALA A 458 -22.78 30.71 -20.69
CA ALA A 458 -23.76 29.65 -20.90
C ALA A 458 -24.88 29.63 -19.83
N GLY A 459 -24.81 30.45 -18.78
CA GLY A 459 -25.79 30.52 -17.70
C GLY A 459 -25.70 29.39 -16.67
N PHE A 460 -24.62 28.59 -16.67
CA PHE A 460 -24.44 27.46 -15.74
C PHE A 460 -23.58 27.79 -14.53
N CYS A 461 -22.70 28.78 -14.63
CA CYS A 461 -21.84 29.25 -13.55
C CYS A 461 -22.19 30.67 -13.13
N SER A 462 -21.98 30.98 -11.85
CA SER A 462 -22.19 32.33 -11.30
C SER A 462 -20.90 33.14 -11.32
N SER A 463 -20.96 34.38 -11.79
CA SER A 463 -19.87 35.35 -11.66
C SER A 463 -19.83 36.08 -10.31
N GLN A 464 -20.78 35.76 -9.41
CA GLN A 464 -20.96 36.49 -8.16
C GLN A 464 -19.73 36.39 -7.25
N GLY A 465 -19.14 37.55 -6.96
CA GLY A 465 -18.02 37.72 -6.03
C GLY A 465 -16.69 37.13 -6.48
N LEU A 466 -16.53 36.79 -7.75
CA LEU A 466 -15.24 36.37 -8.31
C LEU A 466 -14.19 37.50 -8.32
N THR A 467 -14.61 38.76 -8.19
CA THR A 467 -13.73 39.93 -8.07
C THR A 467 -13.32 40.26 -6.63
N MET A 468 -13.89 39.56 -5.64
CA MET A 468 -13.77 39.92 -4.23
C MET A 468 -13.55 38.67 -3.37
N PRO A 469 -12.33 38.47 -2.82
CA PRO A 469 -12.08 37.37 -1.90
C PRO A 469 -12.99 37.48 -0.68
N TYR A 470 -13.42 36.32 -0.18
CA TYR A 470 -14.26 36.19 1.01
C TYR A 470 -13.57 35.25 1.98
N TRP A 471 -13.20 35.79 3.14
CA TRP A 471 -12.44 35.08 4.16
C TRP A 471 -12.84 35.55 5.55
N ASN A 472 -12.88 34.61 6.50
CA ASN A 472 -13.25 34.87 7.89
C ASN A 472 -14.57 35.64 8.03
N GLY A 473 -15.57 35.25 7.23
CA GLY A 473 -16.91 35.82 7.27
C GLY A 473 -17.07 37.19 6.58
N LYS A 474 -16.02 37.74 5.94
CA LYS A 474 -16.07 39.09 5.34
C LYS A 474 -15.37 39.19 3.98
N ASN A 475 -15.79 40.16 3.19
CA ASN A 475 -15.11 40.54 1.94
C ASN A 475 -13.74 41.17 2.24
N GLN A 476 -12.76 40.93 1.36
CA GLN A 476 -11.37 41.35 1.52
C GLN A 476 -10.94 42.27 0.37
N PRO A 477 -11.28 43.57 0.41
CA PRO A 477 -11.02 44.50 -0.69
C PRO A 477 -9.53 44.66 -1.00
N ASP A 478 -8.66 44.63 0.01
CA ASP A 478 -7.20 44.75 -0.15
C ASP A 478 -6.60 43.63 -1.01
N TRP A 479 -7.30 42.50 -1.11
CA TRP A 479 -6.88 41.33 -1.87
C TRP A 479 -7.61 41.19 -3.22
N ALA A 480 -8.55 42.07 -3.56
CA ALA A 480 -9.25 42.07 -4.85
C ALA A 480 -8.28 42.22 -6.04
N LYS A 481 -7.15 42.90 -5.82
CA LYS A 481 -6.06 43.01 -6.81
C LYS A 481 -5.41 41.68 -7.20
N TYR A 482 -5.67 40.58 -6.48
CA TYR A 482 -5.13 39.26 -6.80
C TYR A 482 -6.14 38.32 -7.51
N CYS A 483 -7.43 38.64 -7.56
CA CYS A 483 -8.41 37.84 -8.32
C CYS A 483 -8.24 38.02 -9.83
N ASN A 484 -8.39 36.97 -10.62
CA ASN A 484 -8.15 36.99 -12.07
C ASN A 484 -9.41 37.35 -12.88
N TRP A 485 -10.60 37.20 -12.30
CA TRP A 485 -11.86 37.53 -12.97
C TRP A 485 -11.94 39.02 -13.35
N ASP A 486 -12.43 39.29 -14.56
CA ASP A 486 -12.55 40.63 -15.17
C ASP A 486 -11.26 41.46 -15.26
N LYS A 487 -10.09 40.81 -15.23
CA LYS A 487 -8.80 41.47 -15.50
C LYS A 487 -8.34 41.23 -16.94
N PRO A 488 -8.03 42.30 -17.71
CA PRO A 488 -7.49 42.15 -19.06
C PRO A 488 -6.18 41.36 -19.07
N GLY A 489 -6.02 40.44 -20.02
CA GLY A 489 -4.81 39.64 -20.20
C GLY A 489 -4.68 38.48 -19.21
N ARG A 490 -5.73 38.16 -18.44
CA ARG A 490 -5.76 37.04 -17.48
C ARG A 490 -6.57 35.84 -17.98
N GLU A 491 -6.93 35.81 -19.25
CA GLU A 491 -7.75 34.77 -19.87
C GLU A 491 -7.19 33.35 -19.66
N ASP A 492 -5.86 33.20 -19.76
CA ASP A 492 -5.16 31.92 -19.64
C ASP A 492 -4.61 31.66 -18.23
N HIS A 493 -4.89 32.56 -17.27
CA HIS A 493 -4.56 32.32 -15.87
C HIS A 493 -5.64 31.42 -15.22
N PRO A 494 -5.30 30.70 -14.14
CA PRO A 494 -6.29 29.91 -13.42
C PRO A 494 -7.38 30.82 -12.85
N ILE A 495 -8.64 30.37 -12.91
CA ILE A 495 -9.70 31.03 -12.15
C ILE A 495 -9.40 30.87 -10.66
N ASN A 496 -9.43 31.99 -9.94
CA ASN A 496 -9.27 32.05 -8.50
C ASN A 496 -10.38 32.92 -7.89
N CYS A 497 -10.38 33.08 -6.56
CA CYS A 497 -11.47 33.75 -5.84
C CYS A 497 -12.83 33.08 -6.10
N VAL A 498 -12.81 31.76 -6.23
CA VAL A 498 -13.96 30.90 -6.48
C VAL A 498 -14.24 30.05 -5.24
N ASP A 499 -15.51 29.80 -4.94
CA ASP A 499 -15.90 28.90 -3.86
C ASP A 499 -16.08 27.45 -4.36
N TRP A 500 -16.29 26.52 -3.43
CA TRP A 500 -16.41 25.10 -3.77
C TRP A 500 -17.65 24.79 -4.61
N ASN A 501 -18.76 25.50 -4.40
CA ASN A 501 -19.99 25.30 -5.15
C ASN A 501 -19.83 25.80 -6.60
N GLN A 502 -19.19 26.95 -6.77
CA GLN A 502 -18.84 27.51 -8.07
C GLN A 502 -17.88 26.59 -8.85
N ALA A 503 -16.88 26.01 -8.18
CA ALA A 503 -15.97 25.03 -8.77
C ALA A 503 -16.69 23.74 -9.21
N THR A 504 -17.55 23.21 -8.34
CA THR A 504 -18.36 22.01 -8.62
C THR A 504 -19.34 22.22 -9.77
N ALA A 505 -20.00 23.39 -9.82
CA ALA A 505 -20.91 23.75 -10.91
C ALA A 505 -20.20 23.78 -12.26
N PHE A 506 -19.00 24.38 -12.32
CA PHE A 506 -18.18 24.38 -13.52
C PHE A 506 -17.81 22.96 -13.95
N CYS A 507 -17.29 22.13 -13.04
CA CYS A 507 -16.88 20.79 -13.42
C CYS A 507 -18.04 19.96 -13.94
N LYS A 508 -19.22 20.07 -13.31
CA LYS A 508 -20.45 19.42 -13.79
C LYS A 508 -20.84 19.88 -15.19
N TRP A 509 -20.83 21.19 -15.45
CA TRP A 509 -21.13 21.75 -16.77
C TRP A 509 -20.14 21.29 -17.85
N SER A 510 -18.86 21.19 -17.49
CA SER A 510 -17.79 20.76 -18.38
C SER A 510 -17.80 19.26 -18.72
N GLY A 511 -18.68 18.48 -18.07
CA GLY A 511 -18.80 17.03 -18.25
C GLY A 511 -17.90 16.21 -17.32
N GLY A 512 -17.49 16.78 -16.19
CA GLY A 512 -16.70 16.14 -15.15
C GLY A 512 -17.20 16.45 -13.73
N ARG A 513 -16.30 16.32 -12.75
CA ARG A 513 -16.48 16.67 -11.34
C ARG A 513 -15.14 17.13 -10.76
N LEU A 514 -15.14 17.67 -9.55
CA LEU A 514 -13.88 17.83 -8.82
C LEU A 514 -13.27 16.42 -8.54
N PRO A 515 -11.95 16.24 -8.72
CA PRO A 515 -11.24 15.06 -8.24
C PRO A 515 -11.34 14.96 -6.70
N SER A 516 -11.35 13.74 -6.18
CA SER A 516 -11.16 13.53 -4.73
C SER A 516 -9.71 13.79 -4.33
N GLU A 517 -9.49 14.03 -3.04
CA GLU A 517 -8.13 14.15 -2.47
C GLU A 517 -7.25 12.96 -2.83
N ALA A 518 -7.80 11.74 -2.75
CA ALA A 518 -7.06 10.52 -3.05
C ALA A 518 -6.69 10.41 -4.53
N GLU A 519 -7.62 10.71 -5.44
CA GLU A 519 -7.37 10.72 -6.88
C GLU A 519 -6.29 11.75 -7.26
N TRP A 520 -6.39 12.95 -6.69
CA TRP A 520 -5.41 14.01 -6.88
C TRP A 520 -4.03 13.57 -6.37
N PHE A 521 -3.97 12.99 -5.16
CA PHE A 521 -2.74 12.54 -4.54
C PHE A 521 -2.06 11.42 -5.33
N LEU A 522 -2.83 10.42 -5.80
CA LEU A 522 -2.30 9.31 -6.59
C LEU A 522 -1.60 9.80 -7.86
N GLU A 523 -2.17 10.80 -8.53
CA GLU A 523 -1.56 11.42 -9.71
C GLU A 523 -0.35 12.28 -9.35
N ALA A 524 -0.48 13.20 -8.39
CA ALA A 524 0.59 14.12 -8.00
C ALA A 524 1.82 13.42 -7.41
N SER A 525 1.65 12.25 -6.78
CA SER A 525 2.74 11.48 -6.16
C SER A 525 3.20 10.29 -7.01
N ASN A 526 2.55 10.03 -8.14
CA ASN A 526 2.69 8.77 -8.89
C ASN A 526 2.58 7.54 -7.97
N LYS A 527 1.40 7.34 -7.37
CA LYS A 527 1.13 6.27 -6.39
C LYS A 527 2.12 6.27 -5.20
N SER A 528 2.35 7.44 -4.60
CA SER A 528 3.24 7.66 -3.45
C SER A 528 4.74 7.45 -3.71
N SER A 529 5.16 7.33 -4.98
CA SER A 529 6.57 7.12 -5.32
C SER A 529 7.41 8.40 -5.38
N ARG A 530 6.80 9.59 -5.32
CA ARG A 530 7.46 10.89 -5.47
C ARG A 530 6.92 11.94 -4.50
N GLN A 531 7.78 12.87 -4.08
CA GLN A 531 7.43 13.98 -3.21
C GLN A 531 6.66 15.10 -3.92
N TYR A 532 6.99 15.39 -5.18
CA TYR A 532 6.35 16.41 -6.02
C TYR A 532 5.84 15.79 -7.34
N PRO A 533 4.92 16.45 -8.07
CA PRO A 533 4.45 15.98 -9.38
C PRO A 533 5.58 15.66 -10.37
N TRP A 534 6.65 16.46 -10.34
CA TRP A 534 7.81 16.30 -11.21
C TRP A 534 8.89 15.33 -10.68
N GLY A 535 8.80 14.85 -9.44
CA GLY A 535 9.83 14.00 -8.82
C GLY A 535 10.26 14.47 -7.43
N ASP A 536 11.46 14.07 -7.00
CA ASP A 536 12.01 14.38 -5.67
C ASP A 536 13.01 15.55 -5.69
N GLN A 537 13.14 16.23 -6.84
CA GLN A 537 13.99 17.41 -6.96
C GLN A 537 13.41 18.56 -6.15
N LYS A 538 14.30 19.31 -5.48
CA LYS A 538 13.95 20.54 -4.76
C LYS A 538 13.08 21.43 -5.64
N VAL A 539 12.00 21.96 -5.06
CA VAL A 539 11.15 22.94 -5.74
C VAL A 539 11.96 24.19 -6.07
N THR A 540 11.77 24.67 -7.30
CA THR A 540 12.37 25.89 -7.85
C THR A 540 11.39 26.46 -8.88
N CYS A 541 11.60 27.72 -9.32
CA CYS A 541 10.82 28.31 -10.41
C CYS A 541 10.89 27.54 -11.75
N LYS A 542 11.83 26.57 -11.89
CA LYS A 542 11.86 25.66 -13.04
C LYS A 542 10.65 24.72 -13.05
N TYR A 543 10.20 24.31 -11.86
CA TYR A 543 9.20 23.27 -11.68
C TYR A 543 7.83 23.82 -11.30
N ALA A 544 7.75 24.84 -10.44
CA ALA A 544 6.47 25.34 -9.95
C ALA A 544 6.44 26.87 -9.90
N ILE A 545 5.25 27.44 -10.06
CA ILE A 545 4.98 28.86 -9.74
C ILE A 545 4.69 28.93 -8.25
N TRP A 546 5.68 29.33 -7.45
CA TRP A 546 5.62 29.37 -5.99
C TRP A 546 6.23 30.65 -5.43
N GLY A 547 5.94 30.95 -4.16
CA GLY A 547 6.25 32.22 -3.51
C GLY A 547 7.72 32.60 -3.60
N ASP A 548 7.99 33.87 -3.90
CA ASP A 548 9.33 34.48 -4.06
C ASP A 548 9.87 35.11 -2.77
N GLY A 549 9.43 34.62 -1.61
CA GLY A 549 9.86 35.10 -0.29
C GLY A 549 11.39 35.05 -0.10
N GLU A 550 11.91 35.70 0.96
CA GLU A 550 13.34 35.97 1.20
C GLU A 550 14.28 34.73 1.18
N ARG A 551 13.74 33.51 1.16
CA ARG A 551 14.45 32.24 1.32
C ARG A 551 14.39 31.29 0.11
N THR A 552 13.73 31.65 -0.99
CA THR A 552 13.42 30.69 -2.07
C THR A 552 13.74 31.20 -3.48
N ASP A 553 13.95 30.28 -4.42
CA ASP A 553 14.04 30.52 -5.86
C ASP A 553 12.66 30.46 -6.53
N GLY A 554 11.68 31.08 -5.86
CA GLY A 554 10.30 31.25 -6.34
C GLY A 554 10.15 32.26 -7.46
N CYS A 555 8.97 32.25 -8.08
CA CYS A 555 8.63 33.21 -9.13
C CYS A 555 7.15 33.58 -9.19
N GLY A 556 6.41 33.35 -8.11
CA GLY A 556 5.04 33.81 -7.96
C GLY A 556 4.92 35.31 -8.20
N LYS A 557 5.82 36.15 -7.64
CA LYS A 557 5.85 37.60 -7.86
C LYS A 557 4.48 38.23 -7.65
N ASP A 558 3.84 37.87 -6.55
CA ASP A 558 2.51 38.33 -6.19
C ASP A 558 1.40 38.02 -7.23
N SER A 559 1.57 36.98 -8.04
CA SER A 559 0.64 36.65 -9.12
C SER A 559 0.60 35.18 -9.54
N THR A 560 -0.58 34.77 -9.99
CA THR A 560 -0.70 33.58 -10.86
C THR A 560 0.00 33.83 -12.19
N TRP A 561 0.40 32.76 -12.86
CA TRP A 561 0.91 32.79 -14.23
C TRP A 561 -0.08 32.07 -15.17
N PRO A 562 0.04 32.23 -16.51
CA PRO A 562 -0.71 31.41 -17.44
C PRO A 562 -0.48 29.92 -17.15
N VAL A 563 -1.55 29.14 -17.22
CA VAL A 563 -1.51 27.70 -16.96
C VAL A 563 -0.55 27.00 -17.92
N CYS A 564 0.06 25.92 -17.46
CA CYS A 564 1.05 25.11 -18.16
C CYS A 564 2.32 25.85 -18.61
N SER A 565 2.68 26.96 -17.95
CA SER A 565 3.92 27.69 -18.24
C SER A 565 5.19 27.02 -17.70
N LYS A 566 5.06 26.00 -16.83
CA LYS A 566 6.16 25.23 -16.22
C LYS A 566 6.14 23.76 -16.65
N VAL A 567 6.38 23.49 -17.93
CA VAL A 567 6.29 22.13 -18.49
C VAL A 567 7.21 21.10 -17.83
N VAL A 568 8.34 21.52 -17.24
CA VAL A 568 9.25 20.62 -16.52
C VAL A 568 8.70 20.21 -15.14
N GLY A 569 7.72 20.94 -14.65
CA GLY A 569 6.95 20.66 -13.44
C GLY A 569 5.79 19.69 -13.62
N ASN A 570 5.53 19.25 -14.85
CA ASN A 570 4.37 18.43 -15.14
C ASN A 570 4.45 17.07 -14.43
N SER A 571 3.28 16.51 -14.11
CA SER A 571 3.17 15.17 -13.55
C SER A 571 3.63 14.09 -14.55
N VAL A 572 3.73 12.84 -14.07
CA VAL A 572 4.03 11.66 -14.93
C VAL A 572 3.06 11.50 -16.09
N SER A 573 1.80 11.91 -15.93
CA SER A 573 0.78 11.83 -16.97
C SER A 573 0.79 13.07 -17.87
N GLY A 574 1.62 14.08 -17.58
CA GLY A 574 1.69 15.34 -18.31
C GLY A 574 0.70 16.40 -17.85
N LEU A 575 0.14 16.29 -16.64
CA LEU A 575 -0.70 17.34 -16.06
C LEU A 575 0.16 18.51 -15.59
N CYS A 576 -0.22 19.71 -15.99
CA CYS A 576 0.51 20.93 -15.61
C CYS A 576 -0.01 21.48 -14.29
N ASP A 577 0.87 22.18 -13.57
CA ASP A 577 0.55 22.93 -12.35
C ASP A 577 -0.18 22.09 -11.28
N MET A 578 0.09 20.78 -11.21
CA MET A 578 -0.38 19.94 -10.10
C MET A 578 0.24 20.39 -8.77
N SER A 579 1.29 21.23 -8.78
CA SER A 579 1.74 21.95 -7.60
C SER A 579 2.27 23.33 -7.98
N GLY A 580 1.93 24.34 -7.18
CA GLY A 580 2.13 25.76 -7.49
C GLY A 580 0.99 26.35 -8.31
N ASN A 581 1.15 27.62 -8.71
CA ASN A 581 0.12 28.47 -9.30
C ASN A 581 -1.06 28.67 -8.35
N VAL A 582 -2.06 27.78 -8.27
CA VAL A 582 -3.10 27.86 -7.24
C VAL A 582 -3.31 26.53 -6.52
N GLY A 583 -3.66 26.62 -5.24
CA GLY A 583 -4.09 25.44 -4.49
C GLY A 583 -5.44 24.95 -5.02
N GLU A 584 -5.56 23.64 -5.22
CA GLU A 584 -6.71 23.06 -5.91
C GLU A 584 -7.76 22.52 -4.94
N LEU A 585 -8.98 23.03 -5.06
CA LEU A 585 -10.16 22.51 -4.38
C LEU A 585 -10.46 21.08 -4.86
N THR A 586 -10.70 20.18 -3.91
CA THR A 586 -11.09 18.78 -4.19
C THR A 586 -12.54 18.51 -3.78
N SER A 587 -13.08 17.35 -4.14
CA SER A 587 -14.40 16.90 -3.67
C SER A 587 -14.39 16.35 -2.23
N SER A 588 -13.22 16.24 -1.59
CA SER A 588 -13.08 15.64 -0.26
C SER A 588 -13.28 16.66 0.84
N TRP A 589 -13.91 16.21 1.94
CA TRP A 589 -14.23 17.03 3.11
C TRP A 589 -13.39 16.57 4.30
N VAL A 590 -12.95 17.52 5.12
CA VAL A 590 -12.33 17.23 6.44
C VAL A 590 -13.40 17.11 7.51
N ASP A 591 -14.41 17.97 7.43
CA ASP A 591 -15.59 18.02 8.30
C ASP A 591 -16.80 18.55 7.51
N SER A 592 -17.91 18.86 8.17
CA SER A 592 -19.13 19.36 7.51
C SER A 592 -19.00 20.76 6.89
N LEU A 593 -17.92 21.50 7.16
CA LEU A 593 -17.70 22.87 6.72
C LEU A 593 -16.50 23.00 5.77
N CYS A 594 -15.45 22.21 5.99
CA CYS A 594 -14.15 22.37 5.36
C CYS A 594 -13.88 21.33 4.26
N VAL A 595 -13.46 21.83 3.09
CA VAL A 595 -13.02 21.05 1.94
C VAL A 595 -11.50 21.01 1.86
N VAL A 596 -10.96 19.91 1.33
CA VAL A 596 -9.51 19.72 1.17
C VAL A 596 -9.00 20.49 -0.05
N VAL A 597 -7.87 21.19 0.14
CA VAL A 597 -7.11 21.91 -0.88
C VAL A 597 -5.69 21.33 -0.98
N ARG A 598 -5.21 21.10 -2.19
CA ARG A 598 -3.91 20.46 -2.48
C ARG A 598 -3.02 21.30 -3.40
N GLY A 599 -1.72 20.98 -3.48
CA GLY A 599 -0.80 21.49 -4.51
C GLY A 599 -0.04 22.78 -4.18
N GLY A 600 -0.42 23.54 -3.15
CA GLY A 600 0.22 24.83 -2.87
C GLY A 600 0.00 25.86 -3.99
N SER A 601 0.58 27.05 -3.87
CA SER A 601 0.24 28.17 -4.74
C SER A 601 1.38 29.16 -4.96
N TRP A 602 1.17 30.13 -5.86
CA TRP A 602 2.12 31.22 -6.11
C TRP A 602 2.49 32.03 -4.86
N SER A 603 1.69 31.99 -3.79
CA SER A 603 1.95 32.71 -2.54
C SER A 603 2.64 31.88 -1.46
N ASP A 604 2.78 30.57 -1.65
CA ASP A 604 3.43 29.71 -0.65
C ASP A 604 4.95 29.68 -0.88
N ASP A 605 5.72 30.14 0.09
CA ASP A 605 7.17 30.30 0.05
C ASP A 605 7.94 29.23 0.84
N TYR A 606 7.27 28.13 1.22
CA TYR A 606 7.91 26.97 1.83
C TYR A 606 7.76 25.71 0.97
N PRO A 607 8.85 24.94 0.73
CA PRO A 607 8.84 23.74 -0.10
C PRO A 607 7.83 22.65 0.29
N GLU A 608 7.46 22.56 1.56
CA GLU A 608 6.47 21.61 2.06
C GLU A 608 5.08 21.82 1.48
N PHE A 609 4.68 23.07 1.20
CA PHE A 609 3.37 23.38 0.61
C PHE A 609 3.21 22.87 -0.81
N MET A 610 4.33 22.62 -1.49
CA MET A 610 4.37 22.10 -2.85
C MET A 610 4.35 20.57 -2.89
N ARG A 611 4.50 19.89 -1.74
CA ARG A 611 4.56 18.42 -1.70
C ARG A 611 3.19 17.82 -2.01
N ALA A 612 3.17 16.75 -2.80
CA ALA A 612 1.96 16.00 -3.10
C ALA A 612 1.27 15.49 -1.83
N LEU A 613 2.02 15.13 -0.79
CA LEU A 613 1.50 14.65 0.49
C LEU A 613 0.82 15.73 1.34
N LEU A 614 1.20 17.00 1.22
CA LEU A 614 0.64 18.04 2.08
C LEU A 614 -0.79 18.36 1.65
N ARG A 615 -1.66 18.52 2.65
CA ARG A 615 -3.03 19.01 2.48
C ARG A 615 -3.26 20.24 3.32
N SER A 616 -4.09 21.13 2.80
CA SER A 616 -4.72 22.19 3.59
C SER A 616 -6.24 22.04 3.49
N TRP A 617 -6.98 22.83 4.27
CA TRP A 617 -8.44 22.77 4.26
C TRP A 617 -9.03 24.16 4.45
N ARG A 618 -10.19 24.40 3.85
CA ARG A 618 -10.88 25.70 3.89
C ARG A 618 -12.37 25.51 3.91
N ALA A 619 -13.08 26.45 4.54
CA ALA A 619 -14.53 26.46 4.50
C ALA A 619 -14.99 26.50 3.03
N SER A 620 -16.00 25.69 2.70
CA SER A 620 -16.53 25.54 1.33
C SER A 620 -17.03 26.86 0.71
N THR A 621 -17.35 27.84 1.55
CA THR A 621 -17.81 29.19 1.18
C THR A 621 -16.69 30.20 0.97
N TYR A 622 -15.43 29.86 1.28
CA TYR A 622 -14.32 30.80 1.15
C TYR A 622 -13.89 30.94 -0.31
N ARG A 623 -13.69 32.19 -0.71
CA ARG A 623 -13.13 32.57 -2.02
C ARG A 623 -11.78 33.20 -1.77
N PHE A 624 -10.70 32.49 -2.07
CA PHE A 624 -9.34 32.99 -1.81
C PHE A 624 -8.56 33.16 -3.10
N TYR A 625 -7.66 34.14 -3.12
CA TYR A 625 -6.92 34.54 -4.33
C TYR A 625 -5.82 33.57 -4.75
N PHE A 626 -5.50 32.58 -3.92
CA PHE A 626 -4.56 31.52 -4.25
C PHE A 626 -5.21 30.14 -4.33
N TYR A 627 -6.56 30.07 -4.39
CA TYR A 627 -7.28 28.83 -4.67
C TYR A 627 -7.94 28.86 -6.03
N GLY A 628 -7.83 27.74 -6.73
CA GLY A 628 -8.58 27.41 -7.92
C GLY A 628 -8.93 25.93 -7.90
N PHE A 629 -9.07 25.32 -9.07
CA PHE A 629 -9.44 23.92 -9.19
C PHE A 629 -9.21 23.39 -10.61
N ARG A 630 -9.12 22.07 -10.72
CA ARG A 630 -9.23 21.34 -11.98
C ARG A 630 -10.36 20.32 -11.91
N CYS A 631 -10.82 19.88 -13.08
CA CYS A 631 -11.86 18.85 -13.17
C CYS A 631 -11.27 17.49 -13.48
N GLY A 632 -11.93 16.43 -13.02
CA GLY A 632 -11.71 15.05 -13.39
C GLY A 632 -12.99 14.42 -13.95
N ARG A 633 -12.87 13.36 -14.75
CA ARG A 633 -14.01 12.55 -15.19
C ARG A 633 -13.63 11.08 -15.31
N SER A 634 -14.58 10.22 -14.96
CA SER A 634 -14.42 8.78 -15.08
C SER A 634 -14.28 8.35 -16.54
N PHE A 635 -13.60 7.23 -16.76
CA PHE A 635 -13.51 6.58 -18.07
C PHE A 635 -14.92 6.21 -18.57
N GLN A 636 -15.40 6.86 -19.62
CA GLN A 636 -16.65 6.47 -20.29
C GLN A 636 -16.32 5.39 -21.33
N THR A 637 -16.73 4.14 -21.10
CA THR A 637 -16.97 3.19 -22.18
C THR A 637 -18.16 3.72 -22.97
N THR A 638 -17.91 4.21 -24.17
CA THR A 638 -18.93 4.79 -25.04
C THR A 638 -20.02 3.76 -25.31
N LYS A 639 -21.26 4.10 -24.98
CA LYS A 639 -22.46 3.35 -25.39
C LYS A 639 -22.52 3.36 -26.91
N ILE A 640 -22.48 2.19 -27.54
CA ILE A 640 -22.97 2.02 -28.91
C ILE A 640 -24.49 2.11 -28.85
N GLU A 641 -25.03 3.01 -29.66
CA GLU A 641 -26.44 3.33 -29.79
C GLU A 641 -27.22 2.14 -30.38
N GLN A 642 -28.41 1.87 -29.83
CA GLN A 642 -29.26 0.72 -30.17
C GLN A 642 -30.00 0.92 -31.50
N GLN A 643 -30.01 -0.11 -32.36
CA GLN A 643 -31.07 -0.37 -33.35
C GLN A 643 -31.40 -1.89 -33.38
N PRO A 644 -32.63 -2.26 -33.81
CA PRO A 644 -33.45 -3.28 -33.16
C PRO A 644 -33.23 -4.73 -33.64
N GLU A 645 -33.65 -5.66 -32.78
CA GLU A 645 -33.64 -7.13 -32.93
C GLU A 645 -33.98 -7.64 -34.34
N GLN A 646 -33.09 -8.47 -34.89
CA GLN A 646 -33.42 -9.51 -35.87
C GLN A 646 -32.85 -10.85 -35.39
N GLU A 647 -33.71 -11.87 -35.48
CA GLU A 647 -33.61 -13.20 -34.89
C GLU A 647 -32.70 -14.20 -35.66
N LEU A 648 -32.03 -15.07 -34.87
CA LEU A 648 -31.39 -16.38 -35.15
C LEU A 648 -30.02 -16.47 -35.88
N PRO A 649 -29.19 -17.54 -35.66
CA PRO A 649 -29.45 -18.78 -34.91
C PRO A 649 -28.43 -19.15 -33.80
N ALA A 650 -28.79 -20.19 -33.07
CA ALA A 650 -28.13 -20.78 -31.91
C ALA A 650 -26.63 -21.10 -32.06
N GLN A 651 -25.99 -21.13 -30.89
CA GLN A 651 -24.65 -21.66 -30.58
C GLN A 651 -23.48 -20.67 -30.71
N MET A 652 -23.25 -19.89 -29.65
CA MET A 652 -21.94 -19.65 -29.04
C MET A 652 -22.12 -18.98 -27.66
N GLU A 653 -21.58 -19.62 -26.62
CA GLU A 653 -21.64 -19.27 -25.19
C GLU A 653 -21.10 -17.86 -24.82
N PRO A 654 -21.50 -17.29 -23.66
CA PRO A 654 -21.34 -15.88 -23.33
C PRO A 654 -19.90 -15.49 -22.97
N ASN A 655 -19.43 -14.36 -23.51
CA ASN A 655 -18.09 -13.87 -23.25
C ASN A 655 -18.01 -13.07 -21.92
N LYS A 656 -17.03 -13.45 -21.10
CA LYS A 656 -16.60 -12.89 -19.81
C LYS A 656 -16.34 -11.38 -19.88
N ALA A 657 -17.21 -10.56 -19.29
CA ALA A 657 -16.88 -9.18 -18.92
C ALA A 657 -16.91 -9.06 -17.38
N SER A 658 -15.72 -9.13 -16.78
CA SER A 658 -15.39 -9.09 -15.34
C SER A 658 -16.31 -9.88 -14.40
N ALA A 659 -15.95 -11.13 -14.11
CA ALA A 659 -16.65 -11.96 -13.14
C ALA A 659 -16.52 -11.46 -11.67
N VAL A 660 -15.71 -10.43 -11.42
CA VAL A 660 -15.37 -9.89 -10.10
C VAL A 660 -15.51 -8.36 -10.08
N TRP A 661 -15.80 -7.79 -8.91
CA TRP A 661 -15.93 -6.35 -8.70
C TRP A 661 -15.33 -5.95 -7.35
N SER A 662 -14.37 -5.02 -7.33
CA SER A 662 -13.79 -4.50 -6.08
C SER A 662 -14.57 -3.27 -5.60
N ASP A 663 -15.09 -3.34 -4.37
CA ASP A 663 -15.80 -2.24 -3.73
C ASP A 663 -14.81 -1.19 -3.23
N PRO A 664 -14.80 0.02 -3.80
CA PRO A 664 -13.86 1.07 -3.39
C PRO A 664 -14.13 1.58 -1.97
N ASN A 665 -15.32 1.34 -1.40
CA ASN A 665 -15.66 1.83 -0.06
C ASN A 665 -15.18 0.89 1.05
N SER A 666 -15.24 -0.42 0.82
CA SER A 666 -14.83 -1.43 1.80
C SER A 666 -13.47 -2.05 1.51
N GLY A 667 -12.94 -1.90 0.28
CA GLY A 667 -11.73 -2.58 -0.19
C GLY A 667 -11.93 -4.05 -0.52
N LEU A 668 -13.15 -4.58 -0.30
CA LEU A 668 -13.49 -5.98 -0.52
C LEU A 668 -13.74 -6.28 -2.00
N THR A 669 -13.41 -7.48 -2.45
CA THR A 669 -13.73 -7.91 -3.81
C THR A 669 -14.89 -8.88 -3.82
N TRP A 670 -15.91 -8.57 -4.62
CA TRP A 670 -17.18 -9.28 -4.69
C TRP A 670 -17.33 -10.03 -6.00
N GLN A 671 -18.04 -11.14 -5.95
CA GLN A 671 -18.53 -11.83 -7.13
C GLN A 671 -19.48 -10.90 -7.87
N ALA A 672 -19.17 -10.51 -9.12
CA ALA A 672 -19.97 -9.57 -9.88
C ALA A 672 -21.31 -10.19 -10.32
N MET A 673 -21.28 -11.47 -10.73
CA MET A 673 -22.45 -12.22 -11.15
C MET A 673 -22.60 -13.51 -10.33
N PRO A 674 -23.43 -13.49 -9.27
CA PRO A 674 -23.76 -14.67 -8.47
C PRO A 674 -24.71 -15.65 -9.20
N PRO A 675 -24.90 -16.86 -8.66
CA PRO A 675 -25.86 -17.84 -9.18
C PRO A 675 -27.27 -17.26 -9.31
N ALA A 676 -27.99 -17.72 -10.34
CA ALA A 676 -29.36 -17.27 -10.63
C ALA A 676 -30.42 -17.87 -9.69
N ASN A 677 -30.05 -18.86 -8.87
CA ASN A 677 -30.95 -19.54 -7.93
C ASN A 677 -30.46 -19.36 -6.48
N GLY A 678 -31.41 -19.28 -5.54
CA GLY A 678 -31.12 -19.31 -4.12
C GLY A 678 -30.60 -20.66 -3.65
N MET A 679 -29.98 -20.69 -2.47
CA MET A 679 -29.51 -21.92 -1.85
C MET A 679 -29.59 -21.84 -0.32
N GLN A 680 -29.61 -22.99 0.33
CA GLN A 680 -29.60 -23.07 1.79
C GLN A 680 -28.28 -22.54 2.36
N TRP A 681 -28.29 -22.12 3.63
CA TRP A 681 -27.18 -21.36 4.21
C TRP A 681 -25.83 -22.11 4.20
N GLU A 682 -25.80 -23.40 4.53
CA GLU A 682 -24.56 -24.18 4.46
C GLU A 682 -24.12 -24.45 3.02
N ALA A 683 -25.08 -24.63 2.10
CA ALA A 683 -24.78 -24.71 0.67
C ALA A 683 -24.19 -23.39 0.15
N ALA A 684 -24.65 -22.24 0.65
CA ALA A 684 -24.09 -20.92 0.32
C ALA A 684 -22.64 -20.74 0.79
N LYS A 685 -22.33 -21.21 2.00
CA LYS A 685 -20.95 -21.22 2.51
C LYS A 685 -20.05 -22.12 1.65
N SER A 686 -20.50 -23.34 1.37
CA SER A 686 -19.79 -24.30 0.53
C SER A 686 -19.61 -23.80 -0.90
N TYR A 687 -20.63 -23.16 -1.47
CA TYR A 687 -20.56 -22.55 -2.79
C TYR A 687 -19.45 -21.51 -2.85
N CYS A 688 -19.42 -20.57 -1.90
CA CYS A 688 -18.39 -19.54 -1.90
C CYS A 688 -16.99 -20.10 -1.64
N SER A 689 -16.82 -21.00 -0.68
CA SER A 689 -15.49 -21.57 -0.37
C SER A 689 -14.90 -22.39 -1.51
N ASN A 690 -15.73 -22.94 -2.39
CA ASN A 690 -15.31 -23.72 -3.56
C ASN A 690 -15.30 -22.90 -4.86
N LEU A 691 -15.69 -21.62 -4.81
CA LEU A 691 -15.75 -20.78 -5.99
C LEU A 691 -14.33 -20.43 -6.46
N THR A 692 -14.05 -20.67 -7.74
CA THR A 692 -12.85 -20.12 -8.40
C THR A 692 -13.31 -19.15 -9.48
N LEU A 693 -13.04 -17.87 -9.29
CA LEU A 693 -13.57 -16.79 -10.13
C LEU A 693 -12.58 -15.63 -10.24
N GLY A 694 -12.37 -15.11 -11.45
CA GLY A 694 -11.47 -13.97 -11.68
C GLY A 694 -10.00 -14.22 -11.35
N GLY A 695 -9.55 -15.48 -11.37
CA GLY A 695 -8.18 -15.86 -10.98
C GLY A 695 -8.01 -16.11 -9.48
N TYR A 696 -9.11 -16.15 -8.72
CA TYR A 696 -9.11 -16.23 -7.27
C TYR A 696 -9.91 -17.43 -6.77
N SER A 697 -9.45 -18.10 -5.71
CA SER A 697 -10.07 -19.29 -5.11
C SER A 697 -10.37 -19.14 -3.60
N ASP A 698 -10.06 -17.99 -3.01
CA ASP A 698 -10.25 -17.64 -1.60
C ASP A 698 -11.59 -16.92 -1.32
N TRP A 699 -12.61 -17.25 -2.11
CA TRP A 699 -13.95 -16.69 -1.96
C TRP A 699 -14.63 -17.22 -0.70
N ARG A 700 -15.44 -16.39 -0.04
CA ARG A 700 -16.21 -16.78 1.14
C ARG A 700 -17.56 -16.08 1.17
N LEU A 701 -18.47 -16.63 1.97
CA LEU A 701 -19.74 -15.97 2.27
C LEU A 701 -19.43 -14.71 3.13
N PRO A 702 -19.97 -13.53 2.79
CA PRO A 702 -19.68 -12.29 3.51
C PRO A 702 -20.27 -12.31 4.91
N SER A 703 -19.58 -11.72 5.87
CA SER A 703 -20.15 -11.40 7.17
C SER A 703 -21.29 -10.39 7.05
N ILE A 704 -22.15 -10.23 8.07
CA ILE A 704 -23.28 -9.29 7.98
C ILE A 704 -22.79 -7.85 7.87
N SER A 705 -21.65 -7.52 8.50
CA SER A 705 -20.99 -6.22 8.36
C SER A 705 -20.52 -5.97 6.92
N GLU A 706 -19.91 -6.98 6.28
CA GLU A 706 -19.43 -6.88 4.90
C GLU A 706 -20.59 -6.83 3.91
N LEU A 707 -21.61 -7.67 4.07
CA LEU A 707 -22.78 -7.66 3.19
C LEU A 707 -23.54 -6.33 3.25
N ARG A 708 -23.68 -5.76 4.46
CA ARG A 708 -24.26 -4.42 4.63
C ARG A 708 -23.39 -3.31 4.04
N SER A 709 -22.08 -3.53 3.88
CA SER A 709 -21.20 -2.58 3.20
C SER A 709 -21.53 -2.39 1.72
N LEU A 710 -22.38 -3.24 1.11
CA LEU A 710 -22.92 -3.02 -0.22
C LEU A 710 -24.14 -2.10 -0.24
N VAL A 711 -24.79 -1.84 0.90
CA VAL A 711 -26.00 -1.02 0.92
C VAL A 711 -25.67 0.43 0.53
N ARG A 712 -26.41 1.01 -0.41
CA ARG A 712 -26.22 2.39 -0.90
C ARG A 712 -27.53 3.15 -0.88
N GLY A 713 -27.56 4.34 -0.27
CA GLY A 713 -28.71 5.24 -0.33
C GLY A 713 -29.86 4.85 0.61
N CYS A 714 -29.56 4.08 1.67
CA CYS A 714 -30.51 3.70 2.70
C CYS A 714 -29.89 3.94 4.09
N SER A 715 -30.07 5.14 4.64
CA SER A 715 -29.48 5.54 5.92
C SER A 715 -29.91 4.70 7.12
N ALA A 716 -31.05 3.99 6.99
CA ALA A 716 -31.51 3.05 7.99
C ALA A 716 -30.57 1.83 8.10
N THR A 717 -30.14 1.25 6.98
CA THR A 717 -29.45 -0.06 6.96
C THR A 717 -28.06 -0.05 6.32
N GLU A 718 -27.61 1.05 5.73
CA GLU A 718 -26.22 1.21 5.30
C GLU A 718 -25.24 1.17 6.49
N THR A 719 -23.98 0.85 6.20
CA THR A 719 -22.93 0.76 7.22
C THR A 719 -22.74 2.12 7.91
N GLY A 720 -22.79 2.13 9.26
CA GLY A 720 -22.79 3.37 10.06
C GLY A 720 -24.18 3.98 10.27
N GLY A 721 -25.20 3.46 9.60
CA GLY A 721 -26.59 3.86 9.74
C GLY A 721 -27.23 3.46 11.07
N SER A 722 -28.55 3.62 11.11
CA SER A 722 -29.30 3.49 12.35
C SER A 722 -29.51 2.02 12.79
N CYS A 723 -29.45 1.06 11.86
CA CYS A 723 -29.44 -0.38 12.15
C CYS A 723 -28.12 -0.82 12.79
N LYS A 724 -28.20 -1.42 13.99
CA LYS A 724 -27.03 -1.79 14.81
C LYS A 724 -26.56 -3.24 14.65
N VAL A 725 -27.19 -4.01 13.78
CA VAL A 725 -26.79 -5.40 13.47
C VAL A 725 -25.42 -5.43 12.80
N THR A 726 -24.39 -5.88 13.51
CA THR A 726 -23.00 -6.00 13.03
C THR A 726 -22.41 -7.31 13.53
N GLU A 727 -21.18 -7.65 13.15
CA GLU A 727 -20.49 -8.80 13.76
C GLU A 727 -20.42 -8.75 15.29
N ASN A 728 -20.40 -7.54 15.87
CA ASN A 728 -20.32 -7.33 17.30
C ASN A 728 -21.69 -7.30 18.00
N CYS A 729 -22.80 -7.36 17.24
CA CYS A 729 -24.16 -7.29 17.79
C CYS A 729 -25.11 -8.09 16.88
N ARG A 730 -25.38 -9.36 17.23
CA ARG A 730 -26.10 -10.33 16.38
C ARG A 730 -27.43 -10.86 16.97
N SER A 731 -27.96 -10.19 17.99
CA SER A 731 -29.23 -10.51 18.67
C SER A 731 -30.41 -9.62 18.26
N LEU A 732 -31.64 -9.98 18.67
CA LEU A 732 -32.88 -9.24 18.36
C LEU A 732 -32.84 -7.80 18.91
N SER A 733 -32.14 -7.58 20.02
CA SER A 733 -31.95 -6.25 20.62
C SER A 733 -31.18 -5.29 19.71
N CYS A 734 -30.30 -5.81 18.84
CA CYS A 734 -29.57 -5.03 17.85
C CYS A 734 -30.44 -4.64 16.64
N CYS A 735 -31.58 -5.32 16.48
CA CYS A 735 -32.56 -5.18 15.42
C CYS A 735 -33.87 -4.59 15.97
N LYS A 736 -33.79 -3.55 16.79
CA LYS A 736 -34.93 -2.66 17.10
C LYS A 736 -34.91 -1.52 16.11
N ASP A 737 -36.09 -1.06 15.66
CA ASP A 737 -36.31 0.02 14.67
C ASP A 737 -35.11 0.97 14.63
N PRO A 738 -34.23 0.83 13.63
CA PRO A 738 -34.57 0.93 12.20
C PRO A 738 -33.75 -0.03 11.29
N CYS A 739 -33.75 -1.33 11.55
CA CYS A 739 -33.18 -2.33 10.61
C CYS A 739 -34.08 -2.62 9.39
N GLY A 740 -34.92 -1.67 9.02
CA GLY A 740 -35.79 -1.65 7.84
C GLY A 740 -36.28 -0.23 7.54
N GLY A 741 -37.09 -0.07 6.49
CA GLY A 741 -37.82 1.19 6.26
C GLY A 741 -37.30 2.11 5.16
N CYS A 742 -36.49 1.62 4.22
CA CYS A 742 -36.23 2.36 2.98
C CYS A 742 -37.32 2.06 1.95
N SER A 743 -37.59 2.98 1.03
CA SER A 743 -38.66 2.80 0.04
C SER A 743 -38.40 1.59 -0.84
N ASN A 744 -39.44 0.81 -1.16
CA ASN A 744 -39.28 -0.29 -2.11
C ASN A 744 -38.71 0.24 -3.41
N LYS A 745 -37.63 -0.40 -3.89
CA LYS A 745 -36.94 -0.05 -5.13
C LYS A 745 -36.44 1.41 -5.20
N GLY A 746 -36.06 2.01 -4.06
CA GLY A 746 -35.56 3.38 -3.98
C GLY A 746 -34.04 3.55 -4.06
N GLY A 747 -33.29 2.47 -4.23
CA GLY A 747 -31.83 2.46 -4.26
C GLY A 747 -31.22 2.82 -5.63
N PRO A 748 -29.92 3.16 -5.68
CA PRO A 748 -29.24 3.63 -6.90
C PRO A 748 -28.91 2.50 -7.90
N GLY A 749 -29.12 1.23 -7.51
CA GLY A 749 -28.80 0.05 -8.29
C GLY A 749 -29.80 -0.27 -9.41
N ALA A 750 -29.38 -1.14 -10.33
CA ALA A 750 -30.26 -1.62 -11.40
C ALA A 750 -31.57 -2.20 -10.86
N GLY A 751 -32.72 -1.76 -11.37
CA GLY A 751 -34.04 -2.18 -10.87
C GLY A 751 -34.43 -1.60 -9.51
N GLY A 752 -33.81 -0.49 -9.08
CA GLY A 752 -34.11 0.23 -7.83
C GLY A 752 -33.49 -0.39 -6.57
N HIS A 753 -32.56 -1.32 -6.72
CA HIS A 753 -31.95 -2.01 -5.58
C HIS A 753 -30.98 -1.10 -4.81
N TYR A 754 -30.90 -1.27 -3.50
CA TYR A 754 -29.99 -0.57 -2.59
C TYR A 754 -28.56 -1.10 -2.64
N TRP A 755 -28.02 -1.40 -3.81
CA TRP A 755 -26.63 -1.83 -4.01
C TRP A 755 -25.93 -0.94 -5.05
N PRO A 756 -24.60 -1.04 -5.23
CA PRO A 756 -23.87 -0.18 -6.16
C PRO A 756 -24.40 -0.30 -7.60
N SER A 757 -24.60 0.83 -8.28
CA SER A 757 -25.09 0.88 -9.67
C SER A 757 -24.16 0.22 -10.69
N VAL A 758 -22.91 -0.02 -10.29
CA VAL A 758 -21.88 -0.70 -11.06
C VAL A 758 -22.03 -2.22 -11.07
N LEU A 759 -22.79 -2.82 -10.13
CA LEU A 759 -23.08 -4.25 -10.15
C LEU A 759 -24.15 -4.57 -11.20
N PRO A 760 -24.00 -5.67 -11.96
CA PRO A 760 -24.93 -6.02 -13.02
C PRO A 760 -26.33 -6.32 -12.49
N LYS A 761 -27.36 -6.03 -13.28
CA LYS A 761 -28.72 -6.49 -13.04
C LYS A 761 -28.71 -8.02 -13.12
N LEU A 762 -29.14 -8.70 -12.07
CA LEU A 762 -29.30 -10.16 -12.13
C LEU A 762 -30.63 -10.51 -12.85
N PRO A 763 -30.78 -11.72 -13.39
CA PRO A 763 -32.08 -12.20 -13.87
C PRO A 763 -33.03 -12.40 -12.69
N ASN A 764 -34.31 -12.04 -12.81
CA ASN A 764 -35.41 -12.34 -11.85
C ASN A 764 -35.36 -11.66 -10.45
N VAL A 765 -34.51 -10.64 -10.23
CA VAL A 765 -34.09 -10.13 -8.89
C VAL A 765 -35.08 -9.34 -8.04
N ASP A 766 -36.36 -9.28 -8.37
CA ASP A 766 -37.11 -8.07 -8.02
C ASP A 766 -37.35 -7.80 -6.53
N GLU A 767 -37.07 -8.74 -5.61
CA GLU A 767 -37.14 -8.51 -4.16
C GLU A 767 -36.10 -9.33 -3.33
N TRP A 768 -34.87 -9.48 -3.85
CA TRP A 768 -34.03 -10.58 -3.34
C TRP A 768 -33.22 -10.29 -2.08
N TRP A 769 -33.26 -11.29 -1.20
CA TRP A 769 -32.47 -11.40 0.02
C TRP A 769 -31.15 -12.10 -0.28
N PHE A 770 -30.09 -11.70 0.41
CA PHE A 770 -28.77 -12.29 0.30
C PHE A 770 -28.28 -12.79 1.65
N TRP A 771 -27.69 -13.99 1.67
CA TRP A 771 -27.12 -14.59 2.86
C TRP A 771 -25.85 -13.89 3.33
N SER A 772 -25.72 -13.71 4.64
CA SER A 772 -24.42 -13.49 5.30
C SER A 772 -23.96 -14.74 6.03
N SER A 773 -22.65 -14.86 6.33
CA SER A 773 -22.07 -15.92 7.15
C SER A 773 -22.34 -15.76 8.64
N SER A 774 -23.09 -14.73 9.05
CA SER A 774 -23.30 -14.39 10.44
C SER A 774 -24.57 -15.07 10.95
N SER A 775 -24.37 -16.08 11.80
CA SER A 775 -25.48 -16.76 12.48
C SER A 775 -26.15 -15.82 13.48
N TYR A 776 -27.43 -16.08 13.72
CA TYR A 776 -28.19 -15.40 14.74
C TYR A 776 -27.68 -15.79 16.12
N GLU A 777 -27.49 -14.82 17.02
CA GLU A 777 -26.87 -15.06 18.33
C GLU A 777 -27.70 -15.99 19.22
N VAL A 778 -29.03 -15.90 19.13
CA VAL A 778 -29.98 -16.63 19.98
C VAL A 778 -30.49 -17.93 19.34
N TYR A 779 -30.57 -17.98 18.01
CA TYR A 779 -31.20 -19.06 17.25
C TYR A 779 -30.19 -19.68 16.31
N THR A 780 -29.67 -20.86 16.67
CA THR A 780 -28.58 -21.52 15.95
C THR A 780 -28.97 -21.98 14.54
N ASP A 781 -30.27 -22.15 14.30
CA ASP A 781 -30.89 -22.49 13.01
C ASP A 781 -31.14 -21.27 12.12
N THR A 782 -30.78 -20.07 12.56
CA THR A 782 -31.08 -18.80 11.88
C THR A 782 -29.79 -18.08 11.50
N ALA A 783 -29.79 -17.40 10.34
CA ALA A 783 -28.68 -16.55 9.90
C ALA A 783 -29.20 -15.20 9.39
N TRP A 784 -28.34 -14.18 9.43
CA TRP A 784 -28.70 -12.84 8.96
C TRP A 784 -28.65 -12.74 7.43
N GLY A 785 -29.58 -11.99 6.86
CA GLY A 785 -29.61 -11.64 5.45
C GLY A 785 -29.98 -10.17 5.21
N VAL A 786 -29.65 -9.70 4.02
CA VAL A 786 -29.90 -8.31 3.57
C VAL A 786 -30.78 -8.33 2.32
N GLY A 787 -31.89 -7.60 2.37
CA GLY A 787 -32.82 -7.44 1.25
C GLY A 787 -32.49 -6.18 0.46
N PHE A 788 -31.88 -6.31 -0.71
CA PHE A 788 -31.51 -5.14 -1.52
C PHE A 788 -32.70 -4.49 -2.24
N GLY A 789 -33.85 -5.17 -2.35
CA GLY A 789 -35.06 -4.61 -2.97
C GLY A 789 -35.80 -3.60 -2.09
N ASN A 790 -35.68 -3.74 -0.76
CA ASN A 790 -36.43 -2.95 0.23
C ASN A 790 -35.53 -2.37 1.34
N GLY A 791 -34.23 -2.68 1.32
CA GLY A 791 -33.25 -2.16 2.27
C GLY A 791 -33.38 -2.74 3.67
N TYR A 792 -33.93 -3.95 3.84
CA TYR A 792 -34.09 -4.58 5.16
C TYR A 792 -32.89 -5.45 5.56
N VAL A 793 -32.67 -5.56 6.88
CA VAL A 793 -31.75 -6.54 7.49
C VAL A 793 -32.56 -7.42 8.43
N ARG A 794 -32.58 -8.74 8.19
CA ARG A 794 -33.45 -9.68 8.93
C ARG A 794 -32.82 -11.07 9.06
N GLY A 795 -33.14 -11.77 10.15
CA GLY A 795 -32.79 -13.17 10.34
C GLY A 795 -33.74 -14.12 9.60
N TYR A 796 -33.20 -15.16 8.97
CA TYR A 796 -33.92 -16.21 8.26
C TYR A 796 -33.46 -17.59 8.73
N ASN A 797 -34.39 -18.56 8.75
CA ASN A 797 -34.03 -19.94 9.01
C ASN A 797 -33.08 -20.45 7.90
N LYS A 798 -32.02 -21.14 8.30
CA LYS A 798 -30.92 -21.63 7.44
C LYS A 798 -31.38 -22.63 6.37
N GLY A 799 -32.56 -23.22 6.53
CA GLY A 799 -33.19 -24.10 5.55
C GLY A 799 -33.87 -23.38 4.38
N TYR A 800 -34.02 -22.04 4.41
CA TYR A 800 -34.55 -21.30 3.28
C TYR A 800 -33.53 -21.13 2.16
N GLU A 801 -34.02 -21.16 0.92
CA GLU A 801 -33.22 -20.87 -0.26
C GLU A 801 -33.15 -19.34 -0.47
N ILE A 802 -31.98 -18.76 -0.16
CA ILE A 802 -31.72 -17.33 -0.30
C ILE A 802 -30.48 -17.15 -1.19
N PHE A 803 -30.41 -16.02 -1.89
CA PHE A 803 -29.31 -15.75 -2.82
C PHE A 803 -27.98 -15.58 -2.09
N VAL A 804 -26.92 -15.85 -2.83
CA VAL A 804 -25.55 -15.76 -2.34
C VAL A 804 -24.77 -14.80 -3.23
N ARG A 805 -23.87 -14.01 -2.64
CA ARG A 805 -22.86 -13.27 -3.38
C ARG A 805 -21.57 -13.35 -2.59
N CYS A 806 -20.55 -13.97 -3.17
CA CYS A 806 -19.30 -14.22 -2.47
C CYS A 806 -18.44 -12.96 -2.40
N VAL A 807 -17.65 -12.87 -1.34
CA VAL A 807 -16.68 -11.80 -1.09
C VAL A 807 -15.31 -12.40 -0.81
N ARG A 808 -14.27 -11.61 -1.00
CA ARG A 808 -12.92 -11.89 -0.53
C ARG A 808 -12.30 -10.60 0.03
#